data_AF-A0A103XGY3-F1
#
_entry.id   AF-A0A103XGY3-F1
#
_cell.length_a   1.000
_cell.length_b   1.000
_cell.length_c   1.000
_cell.angle_alpha   90.00
_cell.angle_beta   90.00
_cell.angle_gamma   90.00
#
_symmetry.space_group_name_H-M   'P 1'
#
loop_
_entity.id
_entity.type
_entity.pdbx_description
1 polymer ?
#
loop_
_entity_poly.entity_id
_entity_poly.type
_entity_poly.pdbx_seq_one_letter_code
_entity_poly.pdbx_strand_id
1 'polypeptide(L)'
;MADPAYSALRKMLVDEITPVVMVLPTPLVEERCQKNGLSFVQMLSPFCVFNNIDVPVRTASDQPYRLQKFKLRMFYASDVRQPNVEVTKERLKQVITDAGNNEDSDFNLDLSPVETIPTSSQPEFVPTWFQFFNKELVCSVSFSDHEAFDHPVACLLVVSSNDEDPIKKFVDLFNTNQLPPLLNDGAMDPKIPKYFILVHDNQDGSSERATKLLAEMRNTFGSNECRLLCFNSSEDGLVDHQPNPWDPYLKDFVRDLSSKDIIPNMEQRIRVLNQQVSATRKGFRNQIKNLWWRKGKDDTPENQSVNMYTFSSIESQIRVLGDYAFMLRDYELALSNYRLLSTDYKLDKAWKRYAGVQEMMGLTYFMLNQSKKDAEYCMENAFSTYLRIGTSGKGNATRCGLWWVEMLKASGQYKEAAGVYFRISGEEPLHSAVMLEQASYCYLLAKPPMLRKYGFHLILSGDLYQKCDQIKHAIRAYRNALSVFKGTTWSRIRDHVHFHIGKWYAFLGKFDVAMKHMLEIVACSHQSKQMQELFMKDFFQILQRTGKPYKISRLQLPIVIISSLNIVSEDHRTYGSSAAVSVKESVWQSLEEEMVPSFTNAKTTWLDVQSKLLPNKLKQSNVCVAGEALKVEIAFKNPLQLYIPISNVTLMCEHSPSETLPGGETTVVQLTVIPRKEGRLKVTGVSWKLSDLMVGFYTFESDMVKKRISKGRRKAKQHTDKLEFLVIKVLAFSLFELELHSFISPFFVGESLPRLEGFINNLPSTVYAGNLQHLSLELRNSSEIPVKNLKMKISHPRFLNIGNPEVLDVNFPACLEKGKTSAHKDADLDTTKQSETVFRFPEDTVIHKETPFFLPLWFRAATPGNVSLYLTVYYEIDDKSTAMRYRTLRTHHMLEVLPSLDLSFYINPCPTRLQEYIVRMDVINRTGSRSLKLHQLSSVGNEWQISLIESINDIFPLGNLVAGQALSCFLKLKVGASVILIHCRCSFLAKKNGLPWLFYMH
;
A
#
# COMPACT_ATOMS: atom_id res chain seq x y z
N MET A 1 -26.13 11.31 -32.74
CA MET A 1 -25.31 10.59 -33.73
C MET A 1 -24.43 11.63 -34.38
N ALA A 2 -23.10 11.51 -34.27
CA ALA A 2 -22.20 12.47 -34.88
C ALA A 2 -22.33 12.38 -36.41
N ASP A 3 -22.36 13.53 -37.08
CA ASP A 3 -22.34 13.65 -38.53
C ASP A 3 -21.18 12.80 -39.11
N PRO A 4 -21.44 11.88 -40.06
CA PRO A 4 -20.39 11.09 -40.72
C PRO A 4 -19.25 11.91 -41.30
N ALA A 5 -19.45 13.21 -41.56
CA ALA A 5 -18.39 14.13 -42.02
C ALA A 5 -17.27 14.40 -40.99
N TYR A 6 -17.45 14.02 -39.71
CA TYR A 6 -16.56 14.40 -38.60
C TYR A 6 -15.87 13.22 -37.86
N SER A 7 -15.82 12.01 -38.41
CA SER A 7 -15.10 10.91 -37.74
C SER A 7 -13.58 11.12 -37.76
N ALA A 8 -12.90 10.80 -36.64
CA ALA A 8 -11.45 10.94 -36.51
C ALA A 8 -10.69 10.14 -37.59
N LEU A 9 -11.17 8.94 -37.93
CA LEU A 9 -10.64 8.13 -39.02
C LEU A 9 -10.71 8.86 -40.37
N ARG A 10 -11.84 9.49 -40.74
CA ARG A 10 -11.94 10.22 -42.01
C ARG A 10 -10.92 11.34 -42.10
N LYS A 11 -10.72 12.09 -41.01
CA LYS A 11 -9.71 13.15 -40.96
C LYS A 11 -8.30 12.57 -41.15
N MET A 12 -7.97 11.49 -40.42
CA MET A 12 -6.69 10.80 -40.54
C MET A 12 -6.44 10.30 -41.98
N LEU A 13 -7.42 9.65 -42.62
CA LEU A 13 -7.27 9.14 -43.98
C LEU A 13 -7.10 10.26 -45.01
N VAL A 14 -7.83 11.36 -44.87
CA VAL A 14 -7.71 12.54 -45.75
C VAL A 14 -6.38 13.27 -45.55
N ASP A 15 -5.79 13.18 -44.37
CA ASP A 15 -4.50 13.80 -44.06
C ASP A 15 -3.30 12.91 -44.44
N GLU A 16 -3.42 11.59 -44.32
CA GLU A 16 -2.33 10.64 -44.52
C GLU A 16 -2.30 10.02 -45.94
N ILE A 17 -3.45 9.59 -46.49
CA ILE A 17 -3.53 8.95 -47.82
C ILE A 17 -3.73 10.03 -48.89
N THR A 18 -2.64 10.74 -49.16
CA THR A 18 -2.60 11.89 -50.08
C THR A 18 -1.44 11.78 -51.06
N PRO A 19 -1.52 12.41 -52.24
CA PRO A 19 -0.52 12.23 -53.28
C PRO A 19 0.87 12.69 -52.84
N VAL A 20 1.86 11.85 -53.15
CA VAL A 20 3.28 12.14 -52.91
C VAL A 20 3.88 12.86 -54.11
N VAL A 21 4.63 13.93 -53.85
CA VAL A 21 5.44 14.64 -54.84
C VAL A 21 6.90 14.51 -54.45
N MET A 22 7.69 13.90 -55.32
CA MET A 22 9.12 13.73 -55.12
C MET A 22 9.87 15.01 -55.49
N VAL A 23 10.84 15.43 -54.70
CA VAL A 23 11.63 16.66 -54.93
C VAL A 23 13.11 16.30 -55.08
N LEU A 24 13.72 16.83 -56.14
CA LEU A 24 15.14 16.71 -56.47
C LEU A 24 15.74 18.12 -56.61
N PRO A 25 16.28 18.69 -55.53
CA PRO A 25 16.92 20.00 -55.55
C PRO A 25 18.43 19.91 -55.83
N THR A 26 19.00 20.94 -56.44
CA THR A 26 20.46 21.17 -56.40
C THR A 26 20.91 21.66 -55.02
N PRO A 27 22.16 21.41 -54.59
CA PRO A 27 22.69 21.89 -53.31
C PRO A 27 22.53 23.40 -53.09
N LEU A 28 22.67 24.21 -54.13
CA LEU A 28 22.50 25.67 -54.05
C LEU A 28 21.07 26.08 -53.68
N VAL A 29 20.05 25.30 -54.05
CA VAL A 29 18.66 25.61 -53.66
C VAL A 29 18.48 25.45 -52.16
N GLU A 30 19.03 24.39 -51.58
CA GLU A 30 18.96 24.15 -50.14
C GLU A 30 19.77 25.19 -49.36
N GLU A 31 20.98 25.56 -49.83
CA GLU A 31 21.78 26.63 -49.22
C GLU A 31 20.99 27.94 -49.14
N ARG A 32 20.25 28.29 -50.20
CA ARG A 32 19.46 29.52 -50.27
C ARG A 32 18.22 29.47 -49.38
N CYS A 33 17.53 28.34 -49.31
CA CYS A 33 16.40 28.17 -48.40
C CYS A 33 16.87 28.18 -46.93
N GLN A 34 18.03 27.58 -46.66
CA GLN A 34 18.61 27.49 -45.32
C GLN A 34 18.98 28.85 -44.73
N LYS A 35 19.22 29.88 -45.55
CA LYS A 35 19.35 31.27 -45.07
C LYS A 35 18.11 31.73 -44.27
N ASN A 36 16.93 31.19 -44.57
CA ASN A 36 15.69 31.44 -43.83
C ASN A 36 15.40 30.40 -42.73
N GLY A 37 16.36 29.51 -42.42
CA GLY A 37 16.23 28.47 -41.39
C GLY A 37 15.36 27.27 -41.78
N LEU A 38 14.93 27.14 -43.04
CA LEU A 38 14.06 26.06 -43.53
C LEU A 38 14.65 25.37 -44.77
N SER A 39 14.41 24.08 -44.91
CA SER A 39 14.69 23.37 -46.18
C SER A 39 13.65 23.73 -47.25
N PHE A 40 13.94 23.46 -48.52
CA PHE A 40 12.99 23.76 -49.62
C PHE A 40 11.62 23.08 -49.42
N VAL A 41 11.62 21.80 -49.02
CA VAL A 41 10.39 21.04 -48.72
C VAL A 41 9.66 21.62 -47.50
N GLN A 42 10.39 22.00 -46.44
CA GLN A 42 9.80 22.63 -45.26
C GLN A 42 9.16 23.98 -45.56
N MET A 43 9.75 24.75 -46.49
CA MET A 43 9.22 26.04 -46.93
C MET A 43 7.89 25.88 -47.70
N LEU A 44 7.71 24.80 -48.49
CA LEU A 44 6.49 24.55 -49.25
C LEU A 44 5.38 23.84 -48.45
N SER A 45 5.76 23.01 -47.47
CA SER A 45 4.84 22.15 -46.70
C SER A 45 3.59 22.86 -46.14
N PRO A 46 3.67 24.08 -45.56
CA PRO A 46 2.48 24.80 -45.06
C PRO A 46 1.43 25.09 -46.13
N PHE A 47 1.85 25.23 -47.40
CA PHE A 47 0.98 25.57 -48.54
C PHE A 47 0.41 24.33 -49.25
N CYS A 48 0.82 23.13 -48.84
CA CYS A 48 0.37 21.87 -49.42
C CYS A 48 -0.99 21.39 -48.87
N VAL A 49 -1.64 22.14 -47.97
CA VAL A 49 -2.94 21.79 -47.37
C VAL A 49 -4.02 22.75 -47.87
N PHE A 50 -4.96 22.25 -48.67
CA PHE A 50 -6.06 23.01 -49.24
C PHE A 50 -7.38 22.64 -48.58
N ASN A 51 -7.99 23.62 -47.90
CA ASN A 51 -9.33 23.46 -47.35
C ASN A 51 -10.45 23.68 -48.38
N ASN A 52 -10.16 24.42 -49.45
CA ASN A 52 -11.07 24.69 -50.56
C ASN A 52 -10.27 24.87 -51.87
N ILE A 53 -9.98 23.79 -52.57
CA ILE A 53 -9.30 23.83 -53.89
C ILE A 53 -10.30 23.91 -55.05
N ASP A 54 -11.51 23.38 -54.85
CA ASP A 54 -12.68 23.47 -55.75
C ASP A 54 -12.42 23.02 -57.21
N VAL A 55 -11.63 21.95 -57.39
CA VAL A 55 -11.27 21.43 -58.72
C VAL A 55 -12.28 20.39 -59.19
N PRO A 56 -12.87 20.53 -60.40
CA PRO A 56 -13.71 19.49 -60.98
C PRO A 56 -12.84 18.30 -61.44
N VAL A 57 -13.18 17.10 -60.99
CA VAL A 57 -12.51 15.85 -61.34
C VAL A 57 -13.49 14.94 -62.07
N ARG A 58 -13.02 14.31 -63.14
CA ARG A 58 -13.80 13.37 -63.96
C ARG A 58 -13.02 12.08 -64.19
N THR A 59 -13.24 11.10 -63.34
CA THR A 59 -12.60 9.78 -63.35
C THR A 59 -13.20 8.86 -64.43
N ALA A 60 -13.92 7.80 -64.02
CA ALA A 60 -14.58 6.85 -64.89
C ALA A 60 -16.08 7.11 -65.05
N SER A 61 -16.69 7.88 -64.16
CA SER A 61 -18.06 8.35 -64.30
C SER A 61 -18.13 9.52 -65.30
N ASP A 62 -19.21 9.58 -66.08
CA ASP A 62 -19.44 10.69 -67.02
C ASP A 62 -19.76 12.02 -66.31
N GLN A 63 -20.12 11.98 -65.03
CA GLN A 63 -20.48 13.15 -64.22
C GLN A 63 -19.28 13.67 -63.41
N PRO A 64 -18.80 14.92 -63.63
CA PRO A 64 -17.77 15.52 -62.79
C PRO A 64 -18.22 15.69 -61.35
N TYR A 65 -17.33 15.43 -60.40
CA TYR A 65 -17.49 15.84 -59.00
C TYR A 65 -16.41 16.87 -58.64
N ARG A 66 -16.62 17.66 -57.58
CA ARG A 66 -15.67 18.70 -57.16
C ARG A 66 -14.89 18.29 -55.91
N LEU A 67 -13.58 18.38 -56.01
CA LEU A 67 -12.67 18.12 -54.90
C LEU A 67 -12.55 19.38 -54.04
N GLN A 68 -13.09 19.34 -52.83
CA GLN A 68 -13.11 20.51 -51.91
C GLN A 68 -11.82 20.59 -51.08
N LYS A 69 -11.49 19.53 -50.34
CA LYS A 69 -10.26 19.45 -49.55
C LYS A 69 -9.22 18.61 -50.28
N PHE A 70 -7.98 19.06 -50.30
CA PHE A 70 -6.87 18.35 -50.91
C PHE A 70 -5.59 18.61 -50.15
N LYS A 71 -4.68 17.65 -50.13
CA LYS A 71 -3.38 17.81 -49.51
C LYS A 71 -2.34 17.11 -50.35
N LEU A 72 -1.12 17.65 -50.37
CA LEU A 72 0.04 17.03 -50.98
C LEU A 72 1.09 16.73 -49.92
N ARG A 73 1.86 15.66 -50.11
CA ARG A 73 3.05 15.36 -49.31
C ARG A 73 4.28 15.47 -50.19
N MET A 74 5.23 16.30 -49.78
CA MET A 74 6.49 16.48 -50.49
C MET A 74 7.60 15.72 -49.76
N PHE A 75 8.38 14.95 -50.50
CA PHE A 75 9.51 14.19 -49.98
C PHE A 75 10.71 14.37 -50.90
N TYR A 76 11.90 14.45 -50.32
CA TYR A 76 13.12 14.35 -51.12
C TYR A 76 13.24 12.94 -51.70
N ALA A 77 13.84 12.83 -52.88
CA ALA A 77 14.10 11.52 -53.50
C ALA A 77 14.86 10.55 -52.56
N SER A 78 15.75 11.06 -51.72
CA SER A 78 16.49 10.29 -50.70
C SER A 78 15.59 9.68 -49.60
N ASP A 79 14.41 10.27 -49.38
CA ASP A 79 13.48 9.88 -48.33
C ASP A 79 12.35 8.97 -48.83
N VAL A 80 12.18 8.86 -50.16
CA VAL A 80 11.23 7.92 -50.81
C VAL A 80 11.80 6.51 -50.76
N ARG A 81 11.91 5.96 -49.54
CA ARG A 81 12.37 4.60 -49.27
C ARG A 81 11.75 4.12 -47.96
N GLN A 82 11.75 2.81 -47.75
CA GLN A 82 11.32 2.26 -46.47
C GLN A 82 12.20 2.82 -45.34
N PRO A 83 11.60 3.39 -44.28
CA PRO A 83 12.36 3.89 -43.15
C PRO A 83 13.15 2.78 -42.46
N ASN A 84 14.33 3.12 -41.93
CA ASN A 84 15.08 2.20 -41.10
C ASN A 84 14.32 1.91 -39.79
N VAL A 85 14.21 0.63 -39.43
CA VAL A 85 13.41 0.16 -38.28
C VAL A 85 13.97 0.66 -36.96
N GLU A 86 15.29 0.66 -36.79
CA GLU A 86 15.96 1.13 -35.57
C GLU A 86 15.77 2.64 -35.37
N VAL A 87 16.00 3.44 -36.40
CA VAL A 87 15.80 4.90 -36.37
C VAL A 87 14.34 5.25 -36.05
N THR A 88 13.39 4.49 -36.60
CA THR A 88 11.97 4.74 -36.33
C THR A 88 11.60 4.41 -34.88
N LYS A 89 12.15 3.33 -34.31
CA LYS A 89 11.96 2.99 -32.89
C LYS A 89 12.50 4.07 -31.97
N GLU A 90 13.67 4.64 -32.29
CA GLU A 90 14.25 5.75 -31.53
C GLU A 90 13.37 7.00 -31.59
N ARG A 91 12.87 7.37 -32.77
CA ARG A 91 11.93 8.48 -32.93
C ARG A 91 10.64 8.26 -32.13
N LEU A 92 10.05 7.08 -32.19
CA LEU A 92 8.85 6.73 -31.41
C LEU A 92 9.12 6.82 -29.89
N LYS A 93 10.29 6.34 -29.44
CA LYS A 93 10.71 6.48 -28.04
C LYS A 93 10.88 7.95 -27.65
N GLN A 94 11.43 8.78 -28.53
CA GLN A 94 11.59 10.21 -28.29
C GLN A 94 10.24 10.91 -28.13
N VAL A 95 9.27 10.65 -29.03
CA VAL A 95 7.91 11.21 -28.94
C VAL A 95 7.25 10.87 -27.60
N ILE A 96 7.40 9.64 -27.11
CA ILE A 96 6.86 9.23 -25.80
C ILE A 96 7.61 9.95 -24.68
N THR A 97 8.94 10.02 -24.73
CA THR A 97 9.76 10.64 -23.68
C THR A 97 9.43 12.14 -23.55
N ASP A 98 9.30 12.84 -24.68
CA ASP A 98 8.96 14.27 -24.72
C ASP A 98 7.56 14.52 -24.17
N ALA A 99 6.59 13.64 -24.47
CA ALA A 99 5.25 13.71 -23.90
C ALA A 99 5.26 13.61 -22.37
N GLY A 100 6.04 12.68 -21.81
CA GLY A 100 6.17 12.52 -20.37
C GLY A 100 6.79 13.72 -19.67
N ASN A 101 7.63 14.49 -20.37
CA ASN A 101 8.26 15.70 -19.82
C ASN A 101 7.36 16.93 -19.89
N ASN A 102 6.57 17.07 -20.95
CA ASN A 102 5.68 18.22 -21.14
C ASN A 102 4.49 18.24 -20.15
N GLU A 103 4.12 17.09 -19.57
CA GLU A 103 3.02 16.96 -18.59
C GLU A 103 3.42 17.26 -17.13
N ASP A 104 4.59 17.86 -16.88
CA ASP A 104 5.08 18.16 -15.52
C ASP A 104 4.11 19.07 -14.71
N SER A 105 3.23 19.84 -15.37
CA SER A 105 2.19 20.66 -14.74
C SER A 105 1.05 19.87 -14.09
N ASP A 106 0.73 18.65 -14.57
CA ASP A 106 -0.41 17.85 -14.09
C ASP A 106 -0.07 16.94 -12.90
N PHE A 107 1.21 16.82 -12.53
CA PHE A 107 1.61 15.97 -11.39
C PHE A 107 1.08 16.46 -10.04
N ASN A 108 0.59 17.70 -9.94
CA ASN A 108 0.16 18.33 -8.68
C ASN A 108 -1.36 18.34 -8.45
N LEU A 109 -2.18 17.90 -9.41
CA LEU A 109 -3.63 17.90 -9.27
C LEU A 109 -4.14 16.52 -8.84
N ASP A 110 -4.91 16.47 -7.75
CA ASP A 110 -5.70 15.30 -7.39
C ASP A 110 -6.82 15.15 -8.43
N LEU A 111 -6.78 14.07 -9.21
CA LEU A 111 -7.80 13.78 -10.22
C LEU A 111 -9.15 13.55 -9.54
N SER A 112 -10.19 14.19 -10.07
CA SER A 112 -11.58 13.96 -9.66
C SER A 112 -11.96 12.48 -9.83
N PRO A 113 -12.83 11.91 -8.97
CA PRO A 113 -13.28 10.53 -9.10
C PRO A 113 -13.86 10.27 -10.50
N VAL A 114 -13.46 9.16 -11.12
CA VAL A 114 -13.88 8.74 -12.47
C VAL A 114 -15.41 8.71 -12.63
N GLU A 115 -16.15 8.57 -11.53
CA GLU A 115 -17.63 8.61 -11.47
C GLU A 115 -18.25 9.97 -11.82
N THR A 116 -17.47 11.06 -11.78
CA THR A 116 -17.97 12.42 -12.08
C THR A 116 -17.73 12.88 -13.52
N ILE A 117 -17.17 12.03 -14.39
CA ILE A 117 -16.87 12.40 -15.78
C ILE A 117 -18.15 12.25 -16.62
N PRO A 118 -18.81 13.35 -17.06
CA PRO A 118 -19.94 13.24 -17.96
C PRO A 118 -19.47 12.64 -19.29
N THR A 119 -20.21 11.65 -19.79
CA THR A 119 -19.94 10.91 -21.04
C THR A 119 -19.98 11.78 -22.31
N SER A 120 -20.24 13.09 -22.17
CA SER A 120 -20.40 14.09 -23.23
C SER A 120 -19.09 14.76 -23.69
N SER A 121 -17.97 14.66 -22.96
CA SER A 121 -16.66 15.20 -23.37
C SER A 121 -15.76 14.12 -24.02
N GLN A 122 -16.19 13.62 -25.17
CA GLN A 122 -15.46 12.64 -25.99
C GLN A 122 -14.04 13.07 -26.47
N PRO A 123 -13.66 14.37 -26.61
CA PRO A 123 -12.33 14.72 -27.15
C PRO A 123 -11.18 14.85 -26.14
N GLU A 124 -11.44 14.88 -24.82
CA GLU A 124 -10.41 15.29 -23.82
C GLU A 124 -9.63 14.15 -23.15
N PHE A 125 -9.98 12.88 -23.39
CA PHE A 125 -9.32 11.75 -22.71
C PHE A 125 -8.14 11.12 -23.46
N VAL A 126 -7.99 11.37 -24.75
CA VAL A 126 -6.84 10.87 -25.52
C VAL A 126 -5.74 11.93 -25.44
N PRO A 127 -4.57 11.63 -24.88
CA PRO A 127 -3.47 12.58 -24.83
C PRO A 127 -3.13 13.07 -26.24
N THR A 128 -2.97 14.38 -26.42
CA THR A 128 -2.69 14.98 -27.74
C THR A 128 -1.42 14.41 -28.37
N TRP A 129 -0.45 13.99 -27.55
CA TRP A 129 0.78 13.35 -27.99
C TRP A 129 0.56 12.02 -28.74
N PHE A 130 -0.52 11.29 -28.47
CA PHE A 130 -0.83 10.03 -29.14
C PHE A 130 -1.08 10.21 -30.65
N GLN A 131 -1.57 11.38 -31.07
CA GLN A 131 -1.74 11.70 -32.49
C GLN A 131 -0.38 11.76 -33.21
N PHE A 132 0.64 12.34 -32.56
CA PHE A 132 2.00 12.39 -33.10
C PHE A 132 2.64 10.99 -33.12
N PHE A 133 2.44 10.21 -32.06
CA PHE A 133 2.90 8.81 -32.02
C PHE A 133 2.29 7.98 -33.16
N ASN A 134 0.98 8.08 -33.38
CA ASN A 134 0.32 7.37 -34.48
C ASN A 134 0.84 7.80 -35.85
N LYS A 135 1.07 9.10 -36.05
CA LYS A 135 1.62 9.62 -37.30
C LYS A 135 3.00 9.02 -37.58
N GLU A 136 3.92 9.06 -36.62
CA GLU A 136 5.25 8.44 -36.76
C GLU A 136 5.17 6.94 -37.02
N LEU A 137 4.22 6.24 -36.40
CA LEU A 137 4.02 4.81 -36.61
C LEU A 137 3.49 4.50 -38.02
N VAL A 138 2.57 5.31 -38.54
CA VAL A 138 2.08 5.18 -39.93
C VAL A 138 3.24 5.43 -40.90
N CYS A 139 4.06 6.46 -40.65
CA CYS A 139 5.23 6.76 -41.47
C CYS A 139 6.25 5.61 -41.48
N SER A 140 6.35 4.80 -40.41
CA SER A 140 7.33 3.70 -40.33
C SER A 140 7.17 2.62 -41.39
N VAL A 141 5.99 2.52 -42.01
CA VAL A 141 5.68 1.50 -43.04
C VAL A 141 5.48 2.10 -44.44
N SER A 142 5.77 3.40 -44.60
CA SER A 142 5.63 4.10 -45.88
C SER A 142 6.57 3.59 -46.96
N PHE A 143 6.21 3.89 -48.21
CA PHE A 143 6.97 3.52 -49.41
C PHE A 143 7.16 2.00 -49.56
N SER A 144 6.08 1.25 -49.32
CA SER A 144 6.06 -0.20 -49.49
C SER A 144 5.76 -0.62 -50.93
N ASP A 145 6.44 -1.66 -51.40
CA ASP A 145 6.32 -2.27 -52.75
C ASP A 145 4.92 -2.76 -53.18
N HIS A 146 4.04 -3.01 -52.20
CA HIS A 146 2.69 -3.53 -52.40
C HIS A 146 1.61 -2.43 -52.38
N GLU A 147 1.99 -1.17 -52.15
CA GLU A 147 1.07 -0.05 -51.96
C GLU A 147 1.46 1.13 -52.85
N ALA A 148 0.56 1.56 -53.74
CA ALA A 148 0.87 2.61 -54.71
C ALA A 148 0.48 4.02 -54.25
N PHE A 149 -0.23 4.18 -53.13
CA PHE A 149 -0.63 5.51 -52.62
C PHE A 149 0.54 6.33 -52.03
N ASP A 150 1.67 5.68 -51.69
CA ASP A 150 2.92 6.35 -51.31
C ASP A 150 3.88 6.50 -52.50
N HIS A 151 3.52 6.01 -53.69
CA HIS A 151 4.33 6.21 -54.89
C HIS A 151 4.21 7.66 -55.36
N PRO A 152 5.32 8.33 -55.72
CA PRO A 152 5.25 9.69 -56.21
C PRO A 152 4.38 9.80 -57.47
N VAL A 153 3.42 10.73 -57.45
CA VAL A 153 2.54 11.01 -58.60
C VAL A 153 3.15 12.05 -59.55
N ALA A 154 4.17 12.77 -59.07
CA ALA A 154 4.88 13.83 -59.77
C ALA A 154 6.30 13.98 -59.20
N CYS A 155 7.21 14.51 -60.01
CA CYS A 155 8.57 14.86 -59.61
C CYS A 155 8.87 16.34 -59.89
N LEU A 156 9.37 17.05 -58.89
CA LEU A 156 9.87 18.42 -59.00
C LEU A 156 11.39 18.39 -59.11
N LEU A 157 11.91 18.82 -60.26
CA LEU A 157 13.33 19.09 -60.45
C LEU A 157 13.56 20.56 -60.12
N VAL A 158 14.42 20.86 -59.15
CA VAL A 158 14.57 22.21 -58.61
C VAL A 158 16.02 22.66 -58.74
N VAL A 159 16.26 23.70 -59.53
CA VAL A 159 17.61 24.21 -59.82
C VAL A 159 17.65 25.71 -59.49
N SER A 160 18.76 26.17 -58.94
CA SER A 160 18.98 27.59 -58.69
C SER A 160 19.36 28.31 -59.98
N SER A 161 18.84 29.53 -60.15
CA SER A 161 19.28 30.45 -61.22
C SER A 161 20.78 30.81 -61.16
N ASN A 162 21.43 30.57 -60.02
CA ASN A 162 22.85 30.77 -59.80
C ASN A 162 23.70 29.51 -60.00
N ASP A 163 23.08 28.37 -60.32
CA ASP A 163 23.83 27.19 -60.72
C ASP A 163 24.62 27.42 -62.02
N GLU A 164 25.81 26.82 -62.11
CA GLU A 164 26.54 26.69 -63.37
C GLU A 164 25.74 25.81 -64.34
N ASP A 165 25.42 26.33 -65.53
CA ASP A 165 24.59 25.70 -66.56
C ASP A 165 23.28 25.05 -66.03
N PRO A 166 22.28 25.86 -65.59
CA PRO A 166 21.05 25.35 -64.97
C PRO A 166 20.30 24.30 -65.81
N ILE A 167 20.27 24.48 -67.14
CA ILE A 167 19.57 23.56 -68.07
C ILE A 167 20.21 22.17 -68.05
N LYS A 168 21.54 22.09 -68.02
CA LYS A 168 22.24 20.81 -67.90
C LYS A 168 21.97 20.15 -66.55
N LYS A 169 21.97 20.92 -65.46
CA LYS A 169 21.65 20.39 -64.12
C LYS A 169 20.25 19.78 -64.03
N PHE A 170 19.24 20.34 -64.69
CA PHE A 170 17.91 19.72 -64.75
C PHE A 170 17.93 18.32 -65.36
N VAL A 171 18.72 18.11 -66.41
CA VAL A 171 18.88 16.81 -67.06
C VAL A 171 19.67 15.84 -66.17
N ASP A 172 20.73 16.33 -65.52
CA ASP A 172 21.58 15.52 -64.65
C ASP A 172 20.85 15.05 -63.39
N LEU A 173 20.03 15.90 -62.76
CA LEU A 173 19.31 15.58 -61.52
C LEU A 173 18.47 14.29 -61.62
N PHE A 174 17.81 14.06 -62.76
CA PHE A 174 17.00 12.85 -62.94
C PHE A 174 17.81 11.64 -63.43
N ASN A 175 18.95 11.85 -64.08
CA ASN A 175 19.80 10.79 -64.62
C ASN A 175 20.84 10.27 -63.62
N THR A 176 20.99 10.93 -62.46
CA THR A 176 21.91 10.49 -61.40
C THR A 176 21.37 9.25 -60.65
N ASN A 177 22.28 8.47 -60.04
CA ASN A 177 21.96 7.35 -59.14
C ASN A 177 21.21 7.77 -57.84
N GLN A 178 20.67 8.99 -57.78
CA GLN A 178 19.93 9.54 -56.65
C GLN A 178 18.44 9.15 -56.66
N LEU A 179 17.99 8.40 -57.67
CA LEU A 179 16.62 7.91 -57.74
C LEU A 179 16.33 6.86 -56.65
N PRO A 180 15.10 6.86 -56.08
CA PRO A 180 14.64 5.85 -55.14
C PRO A 180 14.91 4.41 -55.58
N PRO A 181 15.32 3.50 -54.67
CA PRO A 181 15.50 2.08 -54.99
C PRO A 181 14.26 1.45 -55.65
N LEU A 182 13.06 1.83 -55.20
CA LEU A 182 11.78 1.33 -55.73
C LEU A 182 11.56 1.64 -57.22
N LEU A 183 12.18 2.70 -57.74
CA LEU A 183 12.18 3.01 -59.18
C LEU A 183 13.18 2.14 -59.94
N ASN A 184 14.35 1.90 -59.36
CA ASN A 184 15.39 1.06 -59.96
C ASN A 184 15.02 -0.43 -59.96
N ASP A 185 14.32 -0.90 -58.93
CA ASP A 185 13.90 -2.29 -58.74
C ASP A 185 12.62 -2.63 -59.56
N GLY A 186 12.05 -1.66 -60.27
CA GLY A 186 10.88 -1.86 -61.12
C GLY A 186 9.53 -1.98 -60.37
N ALA A 187 9.47 -1.58 -59.10
CA ALA A 187 8.23 -1.51 -58.33
C ALA A 187 7.40 -0.25 -58.66
N MET A 188 8.07 0.86 -58.97
CA MET A 188 7.47 2.14 -59.39
C MET A 188 7.63 2.36 -60.90
N ASP A 189 6.66 3.06 -61.50
CA ASP A 189 6.76 3.47 -62.90
C ASP A 189 7.77 4.63 -63.02
N PRO A 190 8.86 4.51 -63.79
CA PRO A 190 9.81 5.60 -63.99
C PRO A 190 9.26 6.76 -64.82
N LYS A 191 8.12 6.57 -65.51
CA LYS A 191 7.46 7.61 -66.31
C LYS A 191 6.54 8.49 -65.45
N ILE A 192 7.11 9.10 -64.42
CA ILE A 192 6.42 10.06 -63.56
C ILE A 192 6.46 11.45 -64.23
N PRO A 193 5.36 12.23 -64.22
CA PRO A 193 5.36 13.62 -64.69
C PRO A 193 6.45 14.45 -64.01
N LYS A 194 7.20 15.23 -64.80
CA LYS A 194 8.33 16.05 -64.33
C LYS A 194 7.98 17.52 -64.45
N TYR A 195 8.25 18.30 -63.41
CA TYR A 195 8.09 19.75 -63.41
C TYR A 195 9.43 20.40 -63.10
N PHE A 196 9.82 21.35 -63.94
CA PHE A 196 11.11 22.02 -63.88
C PHE A 196 10.93 23.38 -63.17
N ILE A 197 11.47 23.49 -61.97
CA ILE A 197 11.35 24.69 -61.14
C ILE A 197 12.71 25.39 -61.10
N LEU A 198 12.77 26.59 -61.67
CA LEU A 198 13.89 27.50 -61.49
C LEU A 198 13.65 28.32 -60.22
N VAL A 199 14.60 28.29 -59.29
CA VAL A 199 14.55 29.06 -58.05
C VAL A 199 15.46 30.28 -58.17
N HIS A 200 14.94 31.46 -57.87
CA HIS A 200 15.70 32.70 -57.87
C HIS A 200 15.54 33.42 -56.54
N ASP A 201 16.67 33.70 -55.91
CA ASP A 201 16.74 34.56 -54.73
C ASP A 201 16.89 36.00 -55.21
N ASN A 202 15.92 36.87 -54.92
CA ASN A 202 15.93 38.25 -55.40
C ASN A 202 17.05 39.09 -54.75
N GLN A 203 17.71 38.58 -53.69
CA GLN A 203 18.91 39.21 -53.14
C GLN A 203 20.15 39.02 -54.03
N ASP A 204 20.13 38.04 -54.94
CA ASP A 204 21.27 37.72 -55.80
C ASP A 204 21.39 38.59 -57.07
N GLY A 205 20.50 39.58 -57.24
CA GLY A 205 20.55 40.54 -58.35
C GLY A 205 19.24 40.61 -59.15
N SER A 206 19.29 41.22 -60.35
CA SER A 206 18.10 41.48 -61.16
C SER A 206 17.45 40.21 -61.74
N SER A 207 16.12 40.12 -61.65
CA SER A 207 15.29 39.02 -62.18
C SER A 207 15.37 38.80 -63.70
N GLU A 208 16.01 39.70 -64.46
CA GLU A 208 16.19 39.59 -65.91
C GLU A 208 16.94 38.31 -66.33
N ARG A 209 17.96 37.90 -65.56
CA ARG A 209 18.70 36.66 -65.81
C ARG A 209 17.80 35.44 -65.64
N ALA A 210 17.04 35.38 -64.54
CA ALA A 210 16.12 34.29 -64.26
C ALA A 210 14.99 34.20 -65.31
N THR A 211 14.52 35.35 -65.80
CA THR A 211 13.47 35.40 -66.84
C THR A 211 13.99 34.91 -68.20
N LYS A 212 15.23 35.26 -68.58
CA LYS A 212 15.87 34.73 -69.80
C LYS A 212 16.09 33.21 -69.70
N LEU A 213 16.62 32.74 -68.56
CA LEU A 213 16.79 31.30 -68.30
C LEU A 213 15.45 30.55 -68.34
N LEU A 214 14.38 31.13 -67.79
CA LEU A 214 13.05 30.54 -67.86
C LEU A 214 12.55 30.44 -69.31
N ALA A 215 12.78 31.45 -70.15
CA ALA A 215 12.40 31.40 -71.56
C ALA A 215 13.17 30.30 -72.30
N GLU A 216 14.46 30.15 -72.01
CA GLU A 216 15.29 29.07 -72.55
C GLU A 216 14.78 27.69 -72.08
N MET A 217 14.51 27.52 -70.78
CA MET A 217 13.93 26.29 -70.23
C MET A 217 12.60 25.92 -70.90
N ARG A 218 11.72 26.90 -71.12
CA ARG A 218 10.42 26.68 -71.79
C ARG A 218 10.59 26.21 -73.23
N ASN A 219 11.64 26.65 -73.93
CA ASN A 219 11.97 26.16 -75.26
C ASN A 219 12.53 24.73 -75.23
N THR A 220 13.30 24.37 -74.19
CA THR A 220 13.92 23.04 -74.07
C THR A 220 12.98 21.95 -73.56
N PHE A 221 12.21 22.23 -72.50
CA PHE A 221 11.40 21.24 -71.79
C PHE A 221 9.89 21.43 -71.99
N GLY A 222 9.46 22.54 -72.61
CA GLY A 222 8.06 22.86 -72.85
C GLY A 222 7.49 23.89 -71.87
N SER A 223 6.61 24.74 -72.39
CA SER A 223 6.12 25.94 -71.69
C SER A 223 5.31 25.65 -70.42
N ASN A 224 4.58 24.53 -70.38
CA ASN A 224 3.66 24.20 -69.28
C ASN A 224 4.35 23.54 -68.07
N GLU A 225 5.52 22.93 -68.29
CA GLU A 225 6.24 22.16 -67.26
C GLU A 225 7.28 23.01 -66.51
N CYS A 226 7.62 24.19 -67.04
CA CYS A 226 8.64 25.09 -66.49
C CYS A 226 8.03 26.24 -65.68
N ARG A 227 8.44 26.37 -64.41
CA ARG A 227 8.00 27.43 -63.50
C ARG A 227 9.19 28.14 -62.87
N LEU A 228 9.05 29.44 -62.62
CA LEU A 228 10.01 30.26 -61.89
C LEU A 228 9.43 30.56 -60.50
N LEU A 229 10.23 30.27 -59.47
CA LEU A 229 9.91 30.60 -58.09
C LEU A 229 10.91 31.64 -57.58
N CYS A 230 10.44 32.87 -57.39
CA CYS A 230 11.23 33.97 -56.87
C CYS A 230 10.97 34.17 -55.38
N PHE A 231 12.02 34.44 -54.62
CA PHE A 231 11.99 34.38 -53.17
C PHE A 231 13.06 35.31 -52.57
N ASN A 232 12.98 35.71 -51.29
CA ASN A 232 13.88 36.73 -50.70
C ASN A 232 14.67 36.21 -49.49
N SER A 233 15.90 35.71 -49.61
CA SER A 233 16.64 35.29 -48.40
C SER A 233 17.01 36.46 -47.47
N SER A 234 17.20 36.20 -46.17
CA SER A 234 17.69 37.18 -45.19
C SER A 234 18.66 36.51 -44.20
N GLU A 235 19.86 37.05 -44.01
CA GLU A 235 20.89 36.46 -43.12
C GLU A 235 20.74 36.84 -41.64
N ASP A 236 20.17 38.02 -41.30
CA ASP A 236 20.22 38.55 -39.92
C ASP A 236 18.87 38.80 -39.23
N GLY A 237 17.73 38.58 -39.90
CA GLY A 237 16.40 38.83 -39.32
C GLY A 237 16.12 40.29 -38.92
N LEU A 238 17.01 41.23 -39.27
CA LEU A 238 16.94 42.66 -38.95
C LEU A 238 16.03 43.47 -39.90
N VAL A 239 15.39 42.82 -40.87
CA VAL A 239 14.46 43.48 -41.80
C VAL A 239 13.05 43.44 -41.20
N ASP A 240 12.47 44.63 -40.98
CA ASP A 240 11.17 44.84 -40.35
C ASP A 240 10.07 43.96 -40.99
N HIS A 241 9.35 43.19 -40.16
CA HIS A 241 8.38 42.18 -40.60
C HIS A 241 7.13 42.83 -41.22
N GLN A 242 7.16 43.08 -42.53
CA GLN A 242 5.94 43.18 -43.32
C GLN A 242 5.22 41.82 -43.35
N PRO A 243 3.87 41.77 -43.50
CA PRO A 243 3.13 40.51 -43.62
C PRO A 243 3.82 39.61 -44.67
N ASN A 244 4.07 38.35 -44.26
CA ASN A 244 4.95 37.38 -44.94
C ASN A 244 4.90 37.54 -46.47
N PRO A 245 5.88 38.22 -47.11
CA PRO A 245 5.81 38.55 -48.54
C PRO A 245 5.83 37.31 -49.44
N TRP A 246 6.12 36.14 -48.88
CA TRP A 246 6.18 34.84 -49.52
C TRP A 246 4.82 34.13 -49.59
N ASP A 247 3.90 34.47 -48.68
CA ASP A 247 2.62 33.79 -48.50
C ASP A 247 1.78 33.79 -49.79
N PRO A 248 1.63 34.90 -50.54
CA PRO A 248 0.88 34.86 -51.80
C PRO A 248 1.58 34.02 -52.88
N TYR A 249 2.89 34.21 -53.07
CA TYR A 249 3.64 33.60 -54.17
C TYR A 249 3.79 32.08 -54.02
N LEU A 250 4.17 31.60 -52.84
CA LEU A 250 4.31 30.16 -52.58
C LEU A 250 2.94 29.48 -52.58
N LYS A 251 1.93 30.12 -51.99
CA LYS A 251 0.56 29.60 -51.97
C LYS A 251 -0.03 29.50 -53.38
N ASP A 252 0.13 30.53 -54.20
CA ASP A 252 -0.35 30.53 -55.57
C ASP A 252 0.40 29.51 -56.42
N PHE A 253 1.72 29.37 -56.23
CA PHE A 253 2.52 28.34 -56.88
C PHE A 253 2.03 26.93 -56.54
N VAL A 254 1.93 26.57 -55.25
CA VAL A 254 1.50 25.22 -54.84
C VAL A 254 0.04 24.97 -55.21
N ARG A 255 -0.83 25.99 -55.14
CA ARG A 255 -2.23 25.90 -55.60
C ARG A 255 -2.30 25.62 -57.11
N ASP A 256 -1.53 26.33 -57.91
CA ASP A 256 -1.52 26.15 -59.36
C ASP A 256 -0.92 24.79 -59.75
N LEU A 257 0.17 24.38 -59.12
CA LEU A 257 0.77 23.05 -59.28
C LEU A 257 -0.25 21.94 -58.96
N SER A 258 -1.01 22.12 -57.87
CA SER A 258 -2.01 21.13 -57.45
C SER A 258 -3.22 21.07 -58.39
N SER A 259 -3.81 22.24 -58.70
CA SER A 259 -5.09 22.35 -59.41
C SER A 259 -4.99 22.25 -60.93
N LYS A 260 -3.89 22.73 -61.52
CA LYS A 260 -3.70 22.77 -62.98
C LYS A 260 -2.86 21.60 -63.48
N ASP A 261 -1.99 21.05 -62.64
CA ASP A 261 -1.04 20.03 -63.08
C ASP A 261 -1.28 18.66 -62.41
N ILE A 262 -1.14 18.56 -61.08
CA ILE A 262 -1.15 17.27 -60.38
C ILE A 262 -2.53 16.58 -60.49
N ILE A 263 -3.61 17.25 -60.08
CA ILE A 263 -4.96 16.66 -60.11
C ILE A 263 -5.36 16.26 -61.55
N PRO A 264 -5.22 17.12 -62.58
CA PRO A 264 -5.53 16.75 -63.95
C PRO A 264 -4.69 15.59 -64.50
N ASN A 265 -3.39 15.52 -64.17
CA ASN A 265 -2.56 14.40 -64.59
C ASN A 265 -2.97 13.08 -63.92
N MET A 266 -3.33 13.11 -62.63
CA MET A 266 -3.87 11.94 -61.94
C MET A 266 -5.22 11.50 -62.55
N GLU A 267 -6.11 12.44 -62.85
CA GLU A 267 -7.38 12.17 -63.54
C GLU A 267 -7.15 11.51 -64.90
N GLN A 268 -6.26 12.07 -65.71
CA GLN A 268 -5.94 11.51 -67.03
C GLN A 268 -5.33 10.11 -66.91
N ARG A 269 -4.45 9.89 -65.93
CA ARG A 269 -3.88 8.57 -65.66
C ARG A 269 -4.95 7.55 -65.26
N ILE A 270 -5.91 7.93 -64.42
CA ILE A 270 -7.06 7.10 -64.06
C ILE A 270 -7.84 6.68 -65.32
N ARG A 271 -8.14 7.62 -66.23
CA ARG A 271 -8.88 7.31 -67.46
C ARG A 271 -8.15 6.34 -68.36
N VAL A 272 -6.86 6.58 -68.60
CA VAL A 272 -6.02 5.71 -69.45
C VAL A 272 -5.94 4.30 -68.87
N LEU A 273 -5.65 4.19 -67.57
CA LEU A 273 -5.58 2.88 -66.91
C LEU A 273 -6.95 2.18 -66.90
N ASN A 274 -8.04 2.89 -66.64
CA ASN A 274 -9.38 2.30 -66.64
C ASN A 274 -9.79 1.76 -68.02
N GLN A 275 -9.43 2.46 -69.10
CA GLN A 275 -9.64 1.98 -70.47
C GLN A 275 -8.81 0.73 -70.76
N GLN A 276 -7.53 0.71 -70.36
CA GLN A 276 -6.65 -0.44 -70.51
C GLN A 276 -7.17 -1.67 -69.76
N VAL A 277 -7.56 -1.50 -68.48
CA VAL A 277 -8.12 -2.58 -67.65
C VAL A 277 -9.42 -3.12 -68.25
N SER A 278 -10.29 -2.24 -68.75
CA SER A 278 -11.55 -2.62 -69.40
C SER A 278 -11.33 -3.38 -70.72
N ALA A 279 -10.33 -2.98 -71.51
CA ALA A 279 -9.96 -3.64 -72.76
C ALA A 279 -9.39 -5.05 -72.52
N THR A 280 -8.45 -5.18 -71.57
CA THR A 280 -7.83 -6.47 -71.21
C THR A 280 -8.86 -7.45 -70.67
N ARG A 281 -9.86 -6.99 -69.89
CA ARG A 281 -10.95 -7.82 -69.36
C ARG A 281 -11.89 -8.37 -70.43
N LYS A 282 -12.18 -7.60 -71.47
CA LYS A 282 -12.98 -8.09 -72.61
C LYS A 282 -12.26 -9.23 -73.35
N GLY A 283 -10.93 -9.23 -73.39
CA GLY A 283 -10.11 -10.33 -73.92
C GLY A 283 -9.97 -11.53 -72.97
N PHE A 284 -9.81 -11.28 -71.67
CA PHE A 284 -9.62 -12.32 -70.64
C PHE A 284 -10.82 -13.26 -70.45
N ARG A 285 -12.05 -12.77 -70.68
CA ARG A 285 -13.26 -13.61 -70.62
C ARG A 285 -13.19 -14.84 -71.54
N ASN A 286 -12.39 -14.77 -72.62
CA ASN A 286 -12.14 -15.88 -73.54
C ASN A 286 -10.95 -16.78 -73.12
N GLN A 287 -9.99 -16.25 -72.35
CA GLN A 287 -8.82 -17.02 -71.87
C GLN A 287 -9.09 -17.74 -70.54
N ILE A 288 -10.02 -17.25 -69.71
CA ILE A 288 -10.40 -17.88 -68.43
C ILE A 288 -10.92 -19.31 -68.63
N LYS A 289 -11.55 -19.64 -69.77
CA LYS A 289 -11.94 -21.03 -70.09
C LYS A 289 -10.75 -22.01 -70.19
N ASN A 290 -9.54 -21.54 -70.50
CA ASN A 290 -8.36 -22.38 -70.71
C ASN A 290 -7.47 -22.52 -69.46
N LEU A 291 -7.61 -21.65 -68.46
CA LEU A 291 -6.81 -21.67 -67.23
C LEU A 291 -7.35 -22.61 -66.14
N TRP A 292 -8.60 -23.06 -66.25
CA TRP A 292 -9.26 -23.91 -65.24
C TRP A 292 -8.77 -25.37 -65.23
N TRP A 293 -7.83 -25.72 -66.13
CA TRP A 293 -7.31 -27.09 -66.30
C TRP A 293 -5.82 -27.28 -65.91
N ARG A 294 -5.08 -26.24 -65.51
CA ARG A 294 -3.71 -26.41 -64.99
C ARG A 294 -3.71 -26.56 -63.47
N LYS A 295 -3.91 -27.80 -63.02
CA LYS A 295 -3.59 -28.23 -61.65
C LYS A 295 -2.19 -28.85 -61.66
N GLY A 296 -1.21 -28.16 -61.08
CA GLY A 296 0.11 -28.71 -60.76
C GLY A 296 0.73 -27.84 -59.66
N LYS A 297 0.98 -28.34 -58.45
CA LYS A 297 1.96 -29.32 -57.95
C LYS A 297 3.07 -28.55 -57.22
N ASP A 298 3.41 -29.04 -56.04
CA ASP A 298 3.85 -28.31 -54.86
C ASP A 298 5.24 -27.63 -54.88
N ASP A 299 5.28 -26.56 -54.07
CA ASP A 299 6.32 -26.05 -53.15
C ASP A 299 7.75 -25.74 -53.64
N THR A 300 8.02 -24.44 -53.73
CA THR A 300 9.22 -23.76 -53.17
C THR A 300 8.94 -22.25 -53.10
N PRO A 301 8.62 -21.66 -51.92
CA PRO A 301 8.39 -20.23 -51.81
C PRO A 301 9.63 -19.55 -51.21
N GLU A 302 10.24 -18.63 -51.96
CA GLU A 302 10.68 -17.31 -51.44
C GLU A 302 11.38 -16.46 -52.53
N ASN A 303 12.02 -17.06 -53.53
CA ASN A 303 12.82 -16.28 -54.51
C ASN A 303 12.15 -15.98 -55.87
N GLN A 304 10.92 -16.44 -56.13
CA GLN A 304 10.21 -16.15 -57.40
C GLN A 304 9.24 -14.95 -57.32
N SER A 305 8.99 -14.38 -56.14
CA SER A 305 7.95 -13.34 -55.94
C SER A 305 8.37 -11.92 -56.36
N VAL A 306 9.67 -11.61 -56.36
CA VAL A 306 10.18 -10.24 -56.58
C VAL A 306 9.90 -9.74 -58.01
N ASN A 307 9.87 -10.62 -59.01
CA ASN A 307 9.69 -10.24 -60.42
C ASN A 307 8.27 -10.45 -60.98
N MET A 308 7.29 -10.85 -60.17
CA MET A 308 5.93 -11.15 -60.67
C MET A 308 5.07 -9.89 -60.84
N TYR A 309 5.28 -8.86 -60.02
CA TYR A 309 4.44 -7.65 -59.99
C TYR A 309 5.28 -6.38 -60.18
N THR A 310 5.90 -6.24 -61.35
CA THR A 310 6.57 -4.99 -61.75
C THR A 310 5.53 -3.90 -62.05
N PHE A 311 5.96 -2.64 -62.16
CA PHE A 311 5.08 -1.51 -62.47
C PHE A 311 4.28 -1.69 -63.79
N SER A 312 4.81 -2.48 -64.73
CA SER A 312 4.17 -2.76 -66.02
C SER A 312 3.11 -3.85 -65.97
N SER A 313 3.01 -4.61 -64.88
CA SER A 313 2.00 -5.67 -64.74
C SER A 313 0.59 -5.07 -64.70
N ILE A 314 -0.40 -5.81 -65.22
CA ILE A 314 -1.79 -5.34 -65.24
C ILE A 314 -2.32 -5.18 -63.80
N GLU A 315 -1.89 -6.04 -62.88
CA GLU A 315 -2.26 -6.00 -61.47
C GLU A 315 -1.69 -4.74 -60.79
N SER A 316 -0.42 -4.42 -61.03
CA SER A 316 0.19 -3.17 -60.54
C SER A 316 -0.51 -1.93 -61.10
N GLN A 317 -0.89 -1.95 -62.38
CA GLN A 317 -1.66 -0.88 -63.02
C GLN A 317 -3.06 -0.73 -62.41
N ILE A 318 -3.76 -1.84 -62.13
CA ILE A 318 -5.06 -1.81 -61.42
C ILE A 318 -4.87 -1.27 -60.00
N ARG A 319 -3.75 -1.58 -59.32
CA ARG A 319 -3.48 -1.06 -57.98
C ARG A 319 -3.27 0.45 -57.99
N VAL A 320 -2.47 0.96 -58.93
CA VAL A 320 -2.28 2.41 -59.13
C VAL A 320 -3.61 3.10 -59.45
N LEU A 321 -4.43 2.52 -60.33
CA LEU A 321 -5.77 3.03 -60.65
C LEU A 321 -6.65 3.13 -59.40
N GLY A 322 -6.70 2.08 -58.58
CA GLY A 322 -7.47 2.06 -57.33
C GLY A 322 -6.99 3.09 -56.33
N ASP A 323 -5.68 3.19 -56.11
CA ASP A 323 -5.07 4.13 -55.15
C ASP A 323 -5.25 5.59 -55.60
N TYR A 324 -5.12 5.89 -56.91
CA TYR A 324 -5.39 7.22 -57.45
C TYR A 324 -6.87 7.59 -57.31
N ALA A 325 -7.78 6.66 -57.61
CA ALA A 325 -9.22 6.87 -57.43
C ALA A 325 -9.55 7.14 -55.95
N PHE A 326 -8.92 6.43 -55.01
CA PHE A 326 -9.08 6.67 -53.58
C PHE A 326 -8.61 8.08 -53.17
N MET A 327 -7.42 8.49 -53.61
CA MET A 327 -6.86 9.82 -53.31
C MET A 327 -7.71 10.96 -53.89
N LEU A 328 -8.29 10.76 -55.08
CA LEU A 328 -9.22 11.70 -55.69
C LEU A 328 -10.67 11.56 -55.17
N ARG A 329 -10.94 10.65 -54.23
CA ARG A 329 -12.24 10.43 -53.56
C ARG A 329 -13.33 9.77 -54.41
N ASP A 330 -12.95 9.15 -55.52
CA ASP A 330 -13.83 8.20 -56.23
C ASP A 330 -13.71 6.81 -55.58
N TYR A 331 -14.34 6.67 -54.42
CA TYR A 331 -14.27 5.45 -53.62
C TYR A 331 -14.99 4.27 -54.28
N GLU A 332 -15.97 4.51 -55.16
CA GLU A 332 -16.68 3.44 -55.89
C GLU A 332 -15.76 2.81 -56.94
N LEU A 333 -15.07 3.63 -57.73
CA LEU A 333 -14.07 3.15 -58.68
C LEU A 333 -12.93 2.44 -57.96
N ALA A 334 -12.44 3.00 -56.85
CA ALA A 334 -11.40 2.38 -56.04
C ALA A 334 -11.81 0.99 -55.54
N LEU A 335 -12.99 0.88 -54.91
CA LEU A 335 -13.51 -0.39 -54.37
C LEU A 335 -13.69 -1.44 -55.49
N SER A 336 -14.19 -1.03 -56.66
CA SER A 336 -14.35 -1.95 -57.79
C SER A 336 -13.01 -2.55 -58.23
N ASN A 337 -11.95 -1.75 -58.31
CA ASN A 337 -10.60 -2.20 -58.69
C ASN A 337 -9.94 -3.05 -57.60
N TYR A 338 -10.11 -2.70 -56.32
CA TYR A 338 -9.58 -3.50 -55.21
C TYR A 338 -10.23 -4.89 -55.12
N ARG A 339 -11.54 -5.03 -55.34
CA ARG A 339 -12.22 -6.34 -55.35
C ARG A 339 -11.62 -7.29 -56.39
N LEU A 340 -11.20 -6.74 -57.52
CA LEU A 340 -10.61 -7.49 -58.62
C LEU A 340 -9.25 -8.03 -58.21
N LEU A 341 -8.35 -7.14 -57.75
CA LEU A 341 -7.04 -7.52 -57.25
C LEU A 341 -7.09 -8.49 -56.08
N SER A 342 -8.08 -8.34 -55.20
CA SER A 342 -8.23 -9.21 -54.05
C SER A 342 -8.42 -10.68 -54.45
N THR A 343 -9.08 -10.94 -55.57
CA THR A 343 -9.30 -12.31 -56.05
C THR A 343 -8.01 -12.87 -56.63
N ASP A 344 -7.34 -12.07 -57.46
CA ASP A 344 -6.12 -12.44 -58.17
C ASP A 344 -4.96 -12.68 -57.18
N TYR A 345 -4.66 -11.73 -56.29
CA TYR A 345 -3.60 -11.87 -55.28
C TYR A 345 -3.84 -13.02 -54.30
N LYS A 346 -5.10 -13.39 -54.04
CA LYS A 346 -5.43 -14.55 -53.20
C LYS A 346 -5.11 -15.85 -53.90
N LEU A 347 -5.41 -15.95 -55.20
CA LEU A 347 -5.10 -17.13 -56.02
C LEU A 347 -3.58 -17.29 -56.17
N ASP A 348 -2.87 -16.19 -56.36
CA ASP A 348 -1.41 -16.15 -56.49
C ASP A 348 -0.67 -16.34 -55.15
N LYS A 349 -1.39 -16.43 -54.03
CA LYS A 349 -0.83 -16.46 -52.67
C LYS A 349 0.11 -15.27 -52.37
N ALA A 350 -0.08 -14.13 -53.02
CA ALA A 350 0.66 -12.89 -52.80
C ALA A 350 0.17 -12.18 -51.51
N TRP A 351 0.42 -12.78 -50.35
CA TRP A 351 -0.25 -12.42 -49.09
C TRP A 351 -0.09 -10.97 -48.66
N LYS A 352 1.09 -10.36 -48.86
CA LYS A 352 1.34 -8.95 -48.50
C LYS A 352 0.48 -8.00 -49.35
N ARG A 353 0.43 -8.23 -50.67
CA ARG A 353 -0.40 -7.49 -51.63
C ARG A 353 -1.89 -7.73 -51.37
N TYR A 354 -2.28 -8.97 -51.11
CA TYR A 354 -3.65 -9.33 -50.72
C TYR A 354 -4.10 -8.59 -49.46
N ALA A 355 -3.26 -8.54 -48.42
CA ALA A 355 -3.55 -7.83 -47.17
C ALA A 355 -3.74 -6.33 -47.41
N GLY A 356 -2.86 -5.69 -48.18
CA GLY A 356 -2.96 -4.26 -48.49
C GLY A 356 -4.16 -3.91 -49.38
N VAL A 357 -4.65 -4.84 -50.20
CA VAL A 357 -5.92 -4.67 -50.93
C VAL A 357 -7.11 -4.82 -49.98
N GLN A 358 -7.11 -5.82 -49.09
CA GLN A 358 -8.16 -5.99 -48.09
C GLN A 358 -8.27 -4.79 -47.14
N GLU A 359 -7.15 -4.21 -46.72
CA GLU A 359 -7.12 -3.01 -45.89
C GLU A 359 -7.80 -1.83 -46.61
N MET A 360 -7.40 -1.56 -47.87
CA MET A 360 -8.01 -0.49 -48.67
C MET A 360 -9.49 -0.75 -49.02
N MET A 361 -9.90 -2.02 -49.17
CA MET A 361 -11.32 -2.39 -49.29
C MET A 361 -12.11 -2.04 -48.02
N GLY A 362 -11.55 -2.35 -46.84
CA GLY A 362 -12.16 -2.00 -45.55
C GLY A 362 -12.36 -0.49 -45.41
N LEU A 363 -11.33 0.29 -45.74
CA LEU A 363 -11.38 1.74 -45.72
C LEU A 363 -12.37 2.31 -46.73
N THR A 364 -12.40 1.81 -47.98
CA THR A 364 -13.37 2.27 -49.00
C THR A 364 -14.81 1.99 -48.59
N TYR A 365 -15.12 0.81 -48.05
CA TYR A 365 -16.47 0.53 -47.52
C TYR A 365 -16.88 1.51 -46.42
N PHE A 366 -15.95 1.86 -45.52
CA PHE A 366 -16.19 2.85 -44.48
C PHE A 366 -16.40 4.27 -45.05
N MET A 367 -15.61 4.68 -46.04
CA MET A 367 -15.74 5.98 -46.69
C MET A 367 -17.07 6.13 -47.44
N LEU A 368 -17.51 5.06 -48.12
CA LEU A 368 -18.79 4.98 -48.82
C LEU A 368 -20.01 4.84 -47.90
N ASN A 369 -19.80 4.50 -46.61
CA ASN A 369 -20.86 4.21 -45.65
C ASN A 369 -21.87 3.14 -46.15
N GLN A 370 -21.41 2.17 -46.96
CA GLN A 370 -22.26 1.14 -47.56
C GLN A 370 -22.55 -0.02 -46.60
N SER A 371 -21.49 -0.66 -46.06
CA SER A 371 -21.63 -1.85 -45.21
C SER A 371 -20.56 -1.89 -44.14
N LYS A 372 -20.98 -1.75 -42.87
CA LYS A 372 -20.09 -1.84 -41.72
C LYS A 372 -19.51 -3.24 -41.54
N LYS A 373 -20.32 -4.26 -41.78
CA LYS A 373 -19.91 -5.67 -41.64
C LYS A 373 -18.82 -6.03 -42.65
N ASP A 374 -18.97 -5.61 -43.90
CA ASP A 374 -17.97 -5.89 -44.94
C ASP A 374 -16.68 -5.09 -44.68
N ALA A 375 -16.79 -3.84 -44.21
CA ALA A 375 -15.64 -3.04 -43.80
C ALA A 375 -14.84 -3.73 -42.69
N GLU A 376 -15.51 -4.16 -41.61
CA GLU A 376 -14.89 -4.86 -40.48
C GLU A 376 -14.29 -6.21 -40.90
N TYR A 377 -15.00 -6.98 -41.73
CA TYR A 377 -14.50 -8.25 -42.26
C TYR A 377 -13.21 -8.09 -43.08
N CYS A 378 -13.17 -7.07 -43.95
CA CYS A 378 -11.97 -6.75 -44.74
C CYS A 378 -10.80 -6.32 -43.85
N MET A 379 -11.04 -5.47 -42.84
CA MET A 379 -9.99 -5.06 -41.90
C MET A 379 -9.46 -6.24 -41.07
N GLU A 380 -10.34 -7.12 -40.57
CA GLU A 380 -9.90 -8.30 -39.82
C GLU A 380 -9.10 -9.28 -40.69
N ASN A 381 -9.50 -9.48 -41.94
CA ASN A 381 -8.77 -10.31 -42.89
C ASN A 381 -7.39 -9.71 -43.23
N ALA A 382 -7.32 -8.40 -43.46
CA ALA A 382 -6.06 -7.70 -43.70
C ALA A 382 -5.12 -7.85 -42.51
N PHE A 383 -5.60 -7.53 -41.30
CA PHE A 383 -4.86 -7.64 -40.05
C PHE A 383 -4.33 -9.07 -39.82
N SER A 384 -5.20 -10.07 -39.92
CA SER A 384 -4.83 -11.47 -39.71
C SER A 384 -3.85 -11.98 -40.76
N THR A 385 -3.97 -11.51 -42.01
CA THR A 385 -3.03 -11.85 -43.06
C THR A 385 -1.67 -11.22 -42.81
N TYR A 386 -1.60 -9.94 -42.43
CA TYR A 386 -0.35 -9.27 -42.08
C TYR A 386 0.36 -9.94 -40.90
N LEU A 387 -0.37 -10.35 -39.86
CA LEU A 387 0.21 -11.11 -38.75
C LEU A 387 0.76 -12.47 -39.19
N ARG A 388 0.07 -13.17 -40.09
CA ARG A 388 0.51 -14.48 -40.61
C ARG A 388 1.81 -14.41 -41.41
N ILE A 389 2.10 -13.26 -42.03
CA ILE A 389 3.35 -13.04 -42.78
C ILE A 389 4.57 -13.00 -41.84
N GLY A 390 4.40 -12.66 -40.56
CA GLY A 390 5.47 -12.60 -39.57
C GLY A 390 6.10 -11.21 -39.45
N THR A 391 7.42 -11.15 -39.24
CA THR A 391 8.14 -9.91 -38.88
C THR A 391 8.00 -8.79 -39.92
N SER A 392 8.05 -9.12 -41.21
CA SER A 392 7.88 -8.15 -42.32
C SER A 392 6.44 -7.62 -42.46
N GLY A 393 5.46 -8.31 -41.88
CA GLY A 393 4.05 -7.89 -41.86
C GLY A 393 3.65 -7.13 -40.60
N LYS A 394 4.44 -7.21 -39.52
CA LYS A 394 4.07 -6.70 -38.19
C LYS A 394 3.76 -5.19 -38.17
N GLY A 395 4.58 -4.37 -38.81
CA GLY A 395 4.33 -2.91 -38.90
C GLY A 395 3.01 -2.60 -39.62
N ASN A 396 2.74 -3.30 -40.73
CA ASN A 396 1.50 -3.13 -41.50
C ASN A 396 0.28 -3.64 -40.71
N ALA A 397 0.43 -4.73 -39.94
CA ALA A 397 -0.61 -5.20 -39.02
C ALA A 397 -0.94 -4.13 -37.97
N THR A 398 0.08 -3.50 -37.38
CA THR A 398 -0.11 -2.42 -36.40
C THR A 398 -0.85 -1.23 -37.02
N ARG A 399 -0.43 -0.75 -38.20
CA ARG A 399 -1.14 0.32 -38.92
C ARG A 399 -2.59 -0.05 -39.22
N CYS A 400 -2.81 -1.21 -39.83
CA CYS A 400 -4.14 -1.74 -40.14
C CYS A 400 -5.02 -1.80 -38.90
N GLY A 401 -4.47 -2.30 -37.80
CA GLY A 401 -5.16 -2.36 -36.52
C GLY A 401 -5.54 -0.98 -35.99
N LEU A 402 -4.66 0.03 -36.08
CA LEU A 402 -4.97 1.40 -35.65
C LEU A 402 -6.14 2.00 -36.46
N TRP A 403 -6.14 1.83 -37.78
CA TRP A 403 -7.26 2.25 -38.62
C TRP A 403 -8.54 1.48 -38.29
N TRP A 404 -8.43 0.18 -38.02
CA TRP A 404 -9.58 -0.65 -37.64
C TRP A 404 -10.17 -0.21 -36.29
N VAL A 405 -9.32 0.10 -35.30
CA VAL A 405 -9.74 0.68 -34.02
C VAL A 405 -10.52 1.98 -34.23
N GLU A 406 -9.99 2.92 -35.01
CA GLU A 406 -10.66 4.21 -35.24
C GLU A 406 -12.00 4.03 -35.99
N MET A 407 -12.08 3.01 -36.86
CA MET A 407 -13.33 2.62 -37.52
C MET A 407 -14.37 2.10 -36.52
N LEU A 408 -13.95 1.26 -35.58
CA LEU A 408 -14.81 0.71 -34.52
C LEU A 408 -15.25 1.82 -33.53
N LYS A 409 -14.34 2.72 -33.15
CA LYS A 409 -14.63 3.91 -32.32
C LYS A 409 -15.66 4.82 -33.00
N ALA A 410 -15.51 5.08 -34.30
CA ALA A 410 -16.49 5.85 -35.08
C ALA A 410 -17.88 5.19 -35.11
N SER A 411 -17.94 3.87 -34.98
CA SER A 411 -19.18 3.09 -34.88
C SER A 411 -19.70 2.95 -33.43
N GLY A 412 -19.01 3.49 -32.43
CA GLY A 412 -19.36 3.37 -31.01
C GLY A 412 -19.00 2.02 -30.37
N GLN A 413 -18.30 1.14 -31.10
CA GLN A 413 -17.89 -0.20 -30.67
C GLN A 413 -16.57 -0.17 -29.90
N TYR A 414 -16.57 0.50 -28.74
CA TYR A 414 -15.36 0.73 -27.96
C TYR A 414 -14.77 -0.55 -27.34
N LYS A 415 -15.61 -1.54 -26.99
CA LYS A 415 -15.14 -2.80 -26.40
C LYS A 415 -14.35 -3.62 -27.42
N GLU A 416 -14.84 -3.66 -28.65
CA GLU A 416 -14.22 -4.32 -29.79
C GLU A 416 -12.92 -3.61 -30.16
N ALA A 417 -12.92 -2.27 -30.19
CA ALA A 417 -11.73 -1.44 -30.39
C ALA A 417 -10.63 -1.74 -29.34
N ALA A 418 -10.99 -1.88 -28.07
CA ALA A 418 -10.05 -2.28 -27.02
C ALA A 418 -9.44 -3.67 -27.28
N GLY A 419 -10.24 -4.60 -27.82
CA GLY A 419 -9.77 -5.92 -28.23
C GLY A 419 -8.75 -5.85 -29.36
N VAL A 420 -8.94 -4.96 -30.34
CA VAL A 420 -7.99 -4.75 -31.43
C VAL A 420 -6.68 -4.14 -30.92
N TYR A 421 -6.72 -3.10 -30.06
CA TYR A 421 -5.51 -2.57 -29.41
C TYR A 421 -4.70 -3.65 -28.68
N PHE A 422 -5.39 -4.56 -27.98
CA PHE A 422 -4.74 -5.70 -27.33
C PHE A 422 -4.09 -6.65 -28.35
N ARG A 423 -4.72 -6.91 -29.50
CA ARG A 423 -4.13 -7.74 -30.57
C ARG A 423 -2.93 -7.06 -31.25
N ILE A 424 -2.91 -5.73 -31.32
CA ILE A 424 -1.79 -4.95 -31.86
C ILE A 424 -0.61 -4.92 -30.87
N SER A 425 -0.88 -5.04 -29.56
CA SER A 425 0.19 -5.11 -28.56
C SER A 425 1.13 -6.27 -28.88
N GLY A 426 2.33 -5.92 -29.32
CA GLY A 426 3.33 -6.86 -29.81
C GLY A 426 4.38 -7.19 -28.74
N GLU A 427 5.48 -7.79 -29.19
CA GLU A 427 6.62 -8.09 -28.33
C GLU A 427 7.41 -6.85 -27.87
N GLU A 428 7.30 -5.73 -28.57
CA GLU A 428 8.01 -4.51 -28.20
C GLU A 428 7.35 -3.87 -26.97
N PRO A 429 8.03 -3.81 -25.81
CA PRO A 429 7.36 -3.47 -24.55
C PRO A 429 6.82 -2.03 -24.53
N LEU A 430 7.55 -1.08 -25.12
CA LEU A 430 7.16 0.33 -25.14
C LEU A 430 5.92 0.57 -26.00
N HIS A 431 5.91 0.01 -27.22
CA HIS A 431 4.75 0.05 -28.09
C HIS A 431 3.52 -0.57 -27.41
N SER A 432 3.70 -1.74 -26.78
CA SER A 432 2.64 -2.42 -26.05
C SER A 432 2.12 -1.64 -24.85
N ALA A 433 2.98 -0.89 -24.15
CA ALA A 433 2.56 0.01 -23.08
C ALA A 433 1.54 1.05 -23.59
N VAL A 434 1.85 1.69 -24.72
CA VAL A 434 0.96 2.69 -25.35
C VAL A 434 -0.35 2.05 -25.79
N MET A 435 -0.29 0.91 -26.49
CA MET A 435 -1.51 0.25 -26.98
C MET A 435 -2.43 -0.19 -25.84
N LEU A 436 -1.88 -0.73 -24.75
CA LEU A 436 -2.66 -1.13 -23.58
C LEU A 436 -3.27 0.07 -22.84
N GLU A 437 -2.56 1.20 -22.80
CA GLU A 437 -3.12 2.44 -22.28
C GLU A 437 -4.32 2.90 -23.11
N GLN A 438 -4.20 2.91 -24.44
CA GLN A 438 -5.31 3.29 -25.32
C GLN A 438 -6.49 2.30 -25.23
N ALA A 439 -6.20 1.00 -25.12
CA ALA A 439 -7.22 -0.02 -24.86
C ALA A 439 -7.98 0.25 -23.55
N SER A 440 -7.28 0.73 -22.51
CA SER A 440 -7.91 1.07 -21.23
C SER A 440 -8.95 2.18 -21.41
N TYR A 441 -8.64 3.25 -22.14
CA TYR A 441 -9.57 4.34 -22.40
C TYR A 441 -10.79 3.87 -23.19
N CYS A 442 -10.62 2.94 -24.13
CA CYS A 442 -11.74 2.29 -24.81
C CYS A 442 -12.67 1.53 -23.83
N TYR A 443 -12.13 0.81 -22.84
CA TYR A 443 -12.97 0.17 -21.80
C TYR A 443 -13.70 1.16 -20.91
N LEU A 444 -13.12 2.33 -20.66
CA LEU A 444 -13.79 3.41 -19.93
C LEU A 444 -14.97 4.01 -20.74
N LEU A 445 -14.79 4.18 -22.05
CA LEU A 445 -15.79 4.74 -22.96
C LEU A 445 -16.87 3.74 -23.43
N ALA A 446 -16.67 2.44 -23.17
CA ALA A 446 -17.65 1.41 -23.49
C ALA A 446 -18.98 1.64 -22.76
N LYS A 447 -20.08 1.13 -23.34
CA LYS A 447 -21.42 1.23 -22.78
C LYS A 447 -21.97 -0.18 -22.50
N PRO A 448 -22.12 -0.62 -21.23
CA PRO A 448 -21.74 0.08 -20.00
C PRO A 448 -20.21 0.18 -19.78
N PRO A 449 -19.72 1.15 -18.98
CA PRO A 449 -18.29 1.34 -18.73
C PRO A 449 -17.69 0.16 -17.97
N MET A 450 -16.51 -0.31 -18.41
CA MET A 450 -15.85 -1.49 -17.88
C MET A 450 -14.67 -1.11 -16.97
N LEU A 451 -14.95 -0.44 -15.85
CA LEU A 451 -13.94 0.13 -14.94
C LEU A 451 -12.88 -0.87 -14.47
N ARG A 452 -13.28 -2.13 -14.22
CA ARG A 452 -12.34 -3.21 -13.84
C ARG A 452 -11.31 -3.48 -14.94
N LYS A 453 -11.74 -3.54 -16.21
CA LYS A 453 -10.83 -3.74 -17.34
C LYS A 453 -9.98 -2.49 -17.58
N TYR A 454 -10.55 -1.30 -17.43
CA TYR A 454 -9.81 -0.04 -17.48
C TYR A 454 -8.63 -0.02 -16.49
N GLY A 455 -8.90 -0.21 -15.19
CA GLY A 455 -7.85 -0.22 -14.17
C GLY A 455 -6.81 -1.33 -14.37
N PHE A 456 -7.23 -2.52 -14.80
CA PHE A 456 -6.32 -3.64 -15.07
C PHE A 456 -5.35 -3.36 -16.23
N HIS A 457 -5.83 -2.82 -17.35
CA HIS A 457 -4.97 -2.54 -18.51
C HIS A 457 -4.03 -1.36 -18.25
N LEU A 458 -4.44 -0.38 -17.43
CA LEU A 458 -3.55 0.68 -16.97
C LEU A 458 -2.38 0.17 -16.10
N ILE A 459 -2.64 -0.80 -15.21
CA ILE A 459 -1.56 -1.42 -14.43
C ILE A 459 -0.57 -2.15 -15.35
N LEU A 460 -1.06 -2.94 -16.31
CA LEU A 460 -0.19 -3.62 -17.28
C LEU A 460 0.62 -2.63 -18.12
N SER A 461 -0.01 -1.56 -18.58
CA SER A 461 0.65 -0.48 -19.32
C SER A 461 1.74 0.18 -18.47
N GLY A 462 1.44 0.51 -17.21
CA GLY A 462 2.41 1.12 -16.30
C GLY A 462 3.62 0.24 -16.00
N ASP A 463 3.43 -1.07 -15.87
CA ASP A 463 4.55 -2.02 -15.72
C ASP A 463 5.47 -2.04 -16.95
N LEU A 464 4.89 -1.99 -18.16
CA LEU A 464 5.66 -1.94 -19.39
C LEU A 464 6.38 -0.59 -19.55
N TYR A 465 5.73 0.53 -19.21
CA TYR A 465 6.37 1.83 -19.20
C TYR A 465 7.58 1.86 -18.26
N GLN A 466 7.45 1.30 -17.06
CA GLN A 466 8.55 1.21 -16.11
C GLN A 466 9.71 0.38 -16.65
N LYS A 467 9.44 -0.75 -17.32
CA LYS A 467 10.48 -1.59 -17.96
C LYS A 467 11.21 -0.88 -19.10
N CYS A 468 10.63 0.17 -19.67
CA CYS A 468 11.20 0.99 -20.73
C CYS A 468 11.76 2.34 -20.24
N ASP A 469 11.99 2.47 -18.93
CA ASP A 469 12.50 3.69 -18.27
C ASP A 469 11.57 4.91 -18.40
N GLN A 470 10.30 4.71 -18.76
CA GLN A 470 9.28 5.76 -18.87
C GLN A 470 8.51 5.93 -17.55
N ILE A 471 9.23 6.25 -16.47
CA ILE A 471 8.70 6.27 -15.10
C ILE A 471 7.54 7.28 -14.94
N LYS A 472 7.61 8.44 -15.63
CA LYS A 472 6.55 9.45 -15.60
C LYS A 472 5.22 8.91 -16.14
N HIS A 473 5.23 8.23 -17.28
CA HIS A 473 4.05 7.56 -17.82
C HIS A 473 3.57 6.41 -16.94
N ALA A 474 4.49 5.65 -16.34
CA ALA A 474 4.15 4.57 -15.42
C ALA A 474 3.38 5.08 -14.19
N ILE A 475 3.85 6.18 -13.57
CA ILE A 475 3.16 6.86 -12.47
C ILE A 475 1.76 7.33 -12.90
N ARG A 476 1.65 7.98 -14.07
CA ARG A 476 0.37 8.47 -14.60
C ARG A 476 -0.65 7.33 -14.78
N ALA A 477 -0.25 6.23 -15.42
CA ALA A 477 -1.11 5.06 -15.63
C ALA A 477 -1.57 4.46 -14.29
N TYR A 478 -0.65 4.29 -13.34
CA TYR A 478 -0.95 3.75 -12.01
C TYR A 478 -1.84 4.69 -11.17
N ARG A 479 -1.65 6.01 -11.24
CA ARG A 479 -2.53 7.00 -10.59
C ARG A 479 -3.97 6.91 -11.11
N ASN A 480 -4.12 6.83 -12.43
CA ASN A 480 -5.42 6.67 -13.08
C ASN A 480 -6.08 5.32 -12.71
N ALA A 481 -5.28 4.27 -12.50
CA ALA A 481 -5.79 2.98 -12.04
C ALA A 481 -6.25 3.05 -10.57
N LEU A 482 -5.57 3.83 -9.72
CA LEU A 482 -5.87 3.92 -8.30
C LEU A 482 -7.28 4.44 -7.99
N SER A 483 -7.80 5.36 -8.81
CA SER A 483 -9.17 5.88 -8.66
C SER A 483 -10.25 4.81 -8.84
N VAL A 484 -9.94 3.71 -9.54
CA VAL A 484 -10.84 2.55 -9.70
C VAL A 484 -10.85 1.66 -8.47
N PHE A 485 -9.70 1.50 -7.81
CA PHE A 485 -9.56 0.54 -6.71
C PHE A 485 -9.82 1.15 -5.33
N LYS A 486 -9.94 2.48 -5.24
CA LYS A 486 -10.25 3.19 -3.98
C LYS A 486 -11.62 2.77 -3.45
N GLY A 487 -11.67 2.33 -2.19
CA GLY A 487 -12.92 1.90 -1.53
C GLY A 487 -13.44 0.51 -1.93
N THR A 488 -12.70 -0.24 -2.76
CA THR A 488 -13.07 -1.60 -3.18
C THR A 488 -12.46 -2.67 -2.25
N THR A 489 -12.90 -3.93 -2.39
CA THR A 489 -12.33 -5.09 -1.66
C THR A 489 -10.96 -5.55 -2.19
N TRP A 490 -10.42 -4.87 -3.21
CA TRP A 490 -9.23 -5.28 -3.94
C TRP A 490 -7.96 -4.73 -3.32
N SER A 491 -7.81 -4.95 -2.01
CA SER A 491 -6.73 -4.37 -1.22
C SER A 491 -5.35 -4.77 -1.74
N ARG A 492 -5.17 -6.00 -2.24
CA ARG A 492 -3.88 -6.45 -2.79
C ARG A 492 -3.39 -5.67 -4.01
N ILE A 493 -4.30 -5.39 -4.95
CA ILE A 493 -3.97 -4.62 -6.17
C ILE A 493 -3.73 -3.16 -5.81
N ARG A 494 -4.55 -2.62 -4.90
CA ARG A 494 -4.35 -1.27 -4.38
C ARG A 494 -2.98 -1.13 -3.72
N ASP A 495 -2.59 -2.08 -2.87
CA ASP A 495 -1.29 -2.06 -2.19
C ASP A 495 -0.13 -2.17 -3.19
N HIS A 496 -0.25 -3.02 -4.21
CA HIS A 496 0.71 -3.11 -5.33
C HIS A 496 0.88 -1.74 -6.02
N VAL A 497 -0.22 -1.08 -6.35
CA VAL A 497 -0.21 0.25 -6.99
C VAL A 497 0.45 1.30 -6.10
N HIS A 498 0.11 1.36 -4.81
CA HIS A 498 0.72 2.30 -3.86
C HIS A 498 2.23 2.04 -3.67
N PHE A 499 2.64 0.78 -3.58
CA PHE A 499 4.04 0.41 -3.43
C PHE A 499 4.89 0.87 -4.62
N HIS A 500 4.45 0.57 -5.85
CA HIS A 500 5.19 0.94 -7.05
C HIS A 500 5.23 2.46 -7.28
N ILE A 501 4.09 3.15 -7.17
CA ILE A 501 4.04 4.62 -7.27
C ILE A 501 4.94 5.27 -6.21
N GLY A 502 4.90 4.78 -4.97
CA GLY A 502 5.75 5.29 -3.88
C GLY A 502 7.24 5.20 -4.20
N LYS A 503 7.68 4.04 -4.70
CA LYS A 503 9.08 3.85 -5.14
C LYS A 503 9.46 4.75 -6.32
N TRP A 504 8.58 4.89 -7.31
CA TRP A 504 8.84 5.71 -8.48
C TRP A 504 8.89 7.21 -8.15
N TYR A 505 8.03 7.70 -7.26
CA TYR A 505 8.14 9.08 -6.77
C TYR A 505 9.42 9.32 -5.98
N ALA A 506 9.85 8.35 -5.15
CA ALA A 506 11.12 8.45 -4.44
C ALA A 506 12.30 8.47 -5.40
N PHE A 507 12.24 7.71 -6.51
CA PHE A 507 13.24 7.75 -7.58
C PHE A 507 13.29 9.12 -8.26
N LEU A 508 12.15 9.78 -8.48
CA LEU A 508 12.07 11.14 -9.01
C LEU A 508 12.39 12.24 -7.97
N GLY A 509 12.82 11.88 -6.75
CA GLY A 509 13.14 12.83 -5.67
C GLY A 509 11.93 13.47 -4.98
N LYS A 510 10.69 13.08 -5.32
CA LYS A 510 9.44 13.59 -4.71
C LYS A 510 9.09 12.80 -3.45
N PHE A 511 9.92 12.94 -2.41
CA PHE A 511 9.82 12.13 -1.19
C PHE A 511 8.51 12.33 -0.40
N ASP A 512 7.95 13.53 -0.34
CA ASP A 512 6.72 13.79 0.42
C ASP A 512 5.53 13.00 -0.15
N VAL A 513 5.40 12.96 -1.48
CA VAL A 513 4.35 12.21 -2.18
C VAL A 513 4.62 10.71 -2.09
N ALA A 514 5.89 10.29 -2.24
CA ALA A 514 6.29 8.90 -2.04
C ALA A 514 5.88 8.37 -0.67
N MET A 515 6.16 9.14 0.39
CA MET A 515 5.84 8.75 1.78
C MET A 515 4.33 8.65 1.99
N LYS A 516 3.51 9.54 1.41
CA LYS A 516 2.04 9.41 1.47
C LYS A 516 1.57 8.07 0.89
N HIS A 517 2.08 7.66 -0.27
CA HIS A 517 1.70 6.37 -0.87
C HIS A 517 2.21 5.18 -0.08
N MET A 518 3.45 5.23 0.43
CA MET A 518 4.00 4.16 1.25
C MET A 518 3.27 4.02 2.59
N LEU A 519 2.77 5.12 3.18
CA LEU A 519 2.01 5.09 4.43
C LEU A 519 0.69 4.31 4.34
N GLU A 520 0.05 4.29 3.17
CA GLU A 520 -1.19 3.54 2.93
C GLU A 520 -1.00 2.01 2.96
N ILE A 521 0.24 1.53 2.81
CA ILE A 521 0.56 0.10 2.75
C ILE A 521 1.29 -0.44 3.98
N VAL A 522 1.72 0.42 4.92
CA VAL A 522 2.54 -0.02 6.07
C VAL A 522 1.74 -0.95 7.00
N ALA A 523 0.42 -0.75 7.15
CA ALA A 523 -0.44 -1.57 8.03
C ALA A 523 -1.18 -2.71 7.30
N CYS A 524 -0.60 -3.28 6.24
CA CYS A 524 -1.26 -4.28 5.38
C CYS A 524 -1.29 -5.72 5.99
N SER A 525 -2.16 -5.95 6.97
CA SER A 525 -2.30 -7.26 7.65
C SER A 525 -2.65 -8.44 6.74
N HIS A 526 -3.30 -8.17 5.61
CA HIS A 526 -3.81 -9.16 4.66
C HIS A 526 -2.78 -9.63 3.61
N GLN A 527 -1.59 -9.04 3.60
CA GLN A 527 -0.47 -9.42 2.74
C GLN A 527 0.34 -10.57 3.36
N SER A 528 1.17 -11.24 2.55
CA SER A 528 2.08 -12.28 3.05
C SER A 528 3.21 -11.67 3.88
N LYS A 529 3.80 -12.46 4.78
CA LYS A 529 4.97 -12.05 5.58
C LYS A 529 6.10 -11.48 4.72
N GLN A 530 6.44 -12.16 3.61
CA GLN A 530 7.49 -11.72 2.69
C GLN A 530 7.19 -10.35 2.06
N MET A 531 5.93 -10.11 1.68
CA MET A 531 5.53 -8.84 1.08
C MET A 531 5.54 -7.71 2.12
N GLN A 532 5.08 -8.00 3.35
CA GLN A 532 5.18 -7.06 4.47
C GLN A 532 6.64 -6.67 4.75
N GLU A 533 7.57 -7.63 4.73
CA GLU A 533 9.00 -7.36 4.94
C GLU A 533 9.56 -6.45 3.86
N LEU A 534 9.21 -6.71 2.59
CA LEU A 534 9.66 -5.89 1.46
C LEU A 534 9.09 -4.45 1.54
N PHE A 535 7.79 -4.30 1.85
CA PHE A 535 7.18 -2.98 2.02
C PHE A 535 7.84 -2.18 3.16
N MET A 536 8.08 -2.82 4.31
CA MET A 536 8.74 -2.20 5.46
C MET A 536 10.19 -1.80 5.14
N LYS A 537 10.95 -2.69 4.48
CA LYS A 537 12.34 -2.43 4.10
C LYS A 537 12.44 -1.21 3.18
N ASP A 538 11.67 -1.18 2.11
CA ASP A 538 11.71 -0.08 1.14
C ASP A 538 11.18 1.23 1.74
N PHE A 539 10.18 1.15 2.61
CA PHE A 539 9.68 2.30 3.37
C PHE A 539 10.77 2.96 4.22
N PHE A 540 11.52 2.17 5.01
CA PHE A 540 12.63 2.71 5.80
C PHE A 540 13.78 3.22 4.93
N GLN A 541 14.06 2.58 3.80
CA GLN A 541 15.08 3.05 2.87
C GLN A 541 14.72 4.41 2.26
N ILE A 542 13.45 4.60 1.86
CA ILE A 542 12.95 5.88 1.34
C ILE A 542 13.02 6.93 2.46
N LEU A 543 12.60 6.60 3.68
CA LEU A 543 12.66 7.48 4.83
C LEU A 543 14.10 7.95 5.13
N GLN A 544 15.08 7.05 5.14
CA GLN A 544 16.49 7.38 5.37
C GLN A 544 17.01 8.40 4.35
N ARG A 545 16.59 8.28 3.08
CA ARG A 545 16.97 9.21 2.01
C ARG A 545 16.36 10.61 2.15
N THR A 546 15.25 10.76 2.88
CA THR A 546 14.61 12.06 3.10
C THR A 546 15.40 12.99 4.03
N GLY A 547 16.27 12.43 4.88
CA GLY A 547 17.17 13.20 5.76
C GLY A 547 16.51 14.05 6.85
N LYS A 548 15.18 13.95 7.05
CA LYS A 548 14.44 14.73 8.07
C LYS A 548 13.57 13.81 8.94
N PRO A 549 13.41 14.09 10.25
CA PRO A 549 12.45 13.37 11.08
C PRO A 549 11.03 13.66 10.59
N TYR A 550 10.44 12.70 9.89
CA TYR A 550 9.11 12.83 9.30
C TYR A 550 8.05 12.64 10.41
N LYS A 551 7.44 13.74 10.87
CA LYS A 551 6.37 13.72 11.89
C LYS A 551 5.04 13.36 11.22
N ILE A 552 4.47 12.22 11.56
CA ILE A 552 3.22 11.73 10.97
C ILE A 552 2.11 11.79 12.02
N SER A 553 1.07 12.56 11.73
CA SER A 553 -0.01 12.87 12.67
C SER A 553 -0.89 11.67 13.04
N ARG A 554 -0.82 10.57 12.27
CA ARG A 554 -1.63 9.34 12.43
C ARG A 554 -0.92 8.12 11.83
N LEU A 555 0.19 7.71 12.43
CA LEU A 555 0.87 6.47 12.02
C LEU A 555 -0.06 5.28 12.27
N GLN A 556 -0.33 4.46 11.25
CA GLN A 556 -1.25 3.31 11.34
C GLN A 556 -0.67 2.13 12.15
N LEU A 557 0.58 2.24 12.62
CA LEU A 557 1.30 1.24 13.41
C LEU A 557 1.96 1.86 14.65
N PRO A 558 1.86 1.22 15.82
CA PRO A 558 0.88 0.17 16.15
C PRO A 558 -0.55 0.74 16.19
N ILE A 559 -1.56 -0.13 16.07
CA ILE A 559 -2.96 0.28 16.22
C ILE A 559 -3.25 0.49 17.71
N VAL A 560 -3.65 1.70 18.09
CA VAL A 560 -4.05 2.05 19.48
C VAL A 560 -5.51 1.66 19.70
N ILE A 561 -5.79 0.76 20.66
CA ILE A 561 -7.16 0.32 20.97
C ILE A 561 -7.75 1.24 22.04
N ILE A 562 -8.49 2.28 21.63
CA ILE A 562 -9.08 3.27 22.55
C ILE A 562 -10.04 2.63 23.57
N SER A 563 -10.79 1.59 23.18
CA SER A 563 -11.73 0.92 24.08
C SER A 563 -11.05 0.23 25.28
N SER A 564 -9.74 0.00 25.21
CA SER A 564 -8.94 -0.57 26.30
C SER A 564 -8.37 0.48 27.26
N LEU A 565 -8.59 1.77 26.99
CA LEU A 565 -8.10 2.87 27.82
C LEU A 565 -8.70 2.79 29.23
N ASN A 566 -7.88 2.39 30.19
CA ASN A 566 -8.24 2.29 31.59
C ASN A 566 -7.37 3.23 32.42
N ILE A 567 -7.98 3.87 33.41
CA ILE A 567 -7.28 4.82 34.28
C ILE A 567 -7.46 4.33 35.70
N VAL A 568 -6.36 3.95 36.34
CA VAL A 568 -6.33 3.45 37.71
C VAL A 568 -5.82 4.58 38.61
N SER A 569 -6.67 5.00 39.53
CA SER A 569 -6.36 5.92 40.62
C SER A 569 -6.32 5.17 41.96
N GLU A 570 -5.32 5.45 42.79
CA GLU A 570 -5.31 4.99 44.19
C GLU A 570 -6.40 5.78 44.97
N ASP A 571 -7.30 5.08 45.68
CA ASP A 571 -8.46 5.68 46.35
C ASP A 571 -8.45 5.42 47.88
N HIS A 572 -9.48 4.77 48.44
CA HIS A 572 -9.40 4.21 49.80
C HIS A 572 -8.63 2.88 49.82
N ARG A 573 -8.29 2.33 48.65
CA ARG A 573 -7.59 1.05 48.48
C ARG A 573 -6.16 1.33 48.06
N THR A 574 -5.26 0.77 48.84
CA THR A 574 -3.83 0.79 48.60
C THR A 574 -3.38 -0.63 48.26
N TYR A 575 -2.44 -0.76 47.32
CA TYR A 575 -1.94 -2.06 46.87
C TYR A 575 -0.48 -2.18 47.29
N GLY A 576 -0.17 -3.21 48.09
CA GLY A 576 1.22 -3.51 48.51
C GLY A 576 1.99 -4.36 47.50
N SER A 577 1.32 -4.88 46.45
CA SER A 577 1.99 -5.56 45.33
C SER A 577 1.27 -5.30 44.00
N SER A 578 2.03 -5.25 42.89
CA SER A 578 1.45 -5.10 41.54
C SER A 578 0.50 -6.24 41.19
N ALA A 579 0.78 -7.45 41.69
CA ALA A 579 -0.06 -8.64 41.55
C ALA A 579 -1.42 -8.53 42.25
N ALA A 580 -1.59 -7.60 43.20
CA ALA A 580 -2.86 -7.38 43.90
C ALA A 580 -3.86 -6.54 43.07
N VAL A 581 -3.37 -5.70 42.15
CA VAL A 581 -4.18 -4.85 41.27
C VAL A 581 -4.99 -5.69 40.27
N SER A 582 -4.40 -6.79 39.78
CA SER A 582 -5.00 -7.69 38.78
C SER A 582 -6.00 -8.69 39.35
N VAL A 583 -6.19 -8.76 40.67
CA VAL A 583 -7.11 -9.71 41.32
C VAL A 583 -8.56 -9.23 41.16
N LYS A 584 -9.48 -10.16 40.88
CA LYS A 584 -10.91 -9.85 40.73
C LYS A 584 -11.46 -9.21 42.01
N GLU A 585 -12.20 -8.10 41.85
CA GLU A 585 -12.75 -7.33 42.97
C GLU A 585 -13.64 -8.16 43.91
N SER A 586 -14.35 -9.16 43.39
CA SER A 586 -15.18 -10.07 44.20
C SER A 586 -14.40 -10.83 45.28
N VAL A 587 -13.11 -11.08 45.04
CA VAL A 587 -12.21 -11.74 46.01
C VAL A 587 -11.82 -10.78 47.13
N TRP A 588 -11.60 -9.51 46.80
CA TRP A 588 -11.31 -8.50 47.81
C TRP A 588 -12.55 -8.15 48.63
N GLN A 589 -13.72 -8.06 48.00
CA GLN A 589 -14.98 -7.80 48.68
C GLN A 589 -15.28 -8.84 49.76
N SER A 590 -15.12 -10.14 49.46
CA SER A 590 -15.37 -11.19 50.46
C SER A 590 -14.38 -11.18 51.64
N LEU A 591 -13.17 -10.65 51.43
CA LEU A 591 -12.19 -10.47 52.51
C LEU A 591 -12.46 -9.20 53.33
N GLU A 592 -12.99 -8.15 52.70
CA GLU A 592 -13.18 -6.83 53.34
C GLU A 592 -14.54 -6.65 54.00
N GLU A 593 -15.56 -7.42 53.61
CA GLU A 593 -16.97 -7.28 54.08
C GLU A 593 -17.14 -7.33 55.60
N GLU A 594 -16.28 -8.08 56.31
CA GLU A 594 -16.31 -8.20 57.77
C GLU A 594 -15.47 -7.15 58.52
N MET A 595 -14.56 -6.44 57.83
CA MET A 595 -13.64 -5.47 58.46
C MET A 595 -14.05 -4.02 58.24
N VAL A 596 -14.65 -3.73 57.08
CA VAL A 596 -15.04 -2.39 56.65
C VAL A 596 -16.44 -2.08 57.17
N PRO A 597 -16.69 -0.93 57.82
CA PRO A 597 -18.02 -0.55 58.25
C PRO A 597 -18.97 -0.45 57.03
N SER A 598 -20.14 -1.06 57.14
CA SER A 598 -21.15 -1.14 56.08
C SER A 598 -21.73 0.24 55.73
N PHE A 599 -21.03 0.98 54.87
CA PHE A 599 -21.57 2.20 54.27
C PHE A 599 -22.66 1.83 53.25
N THR A 600 -23.84 2.39 53.45
CA THR A 600 -24.96 2.33 52.52
C THR A 600 -24.55 2.94 51.17
N ASN A 601 -24.63 2.13 50.11
CA ASN A 601 -24.25 2.38 48.69
C ASN A 601 -22.79 2.04 48.30
N ALA A 602 -22.55 0.74 48.08
CA ALA A 602 -21.30 0.14 47.58
C ALA A 602 -20.88 0.53 46.13
N LYS A 603 -21.19 1.73 45.63
CA LYS A 603 -20.85 2.16 44.25
C LYS A 603 -20.19 3.52 44.11
N THR A 604 -19.85 4.22 45.20
CA THR A 604 -19.23 5.55 45.12
C THR A 604 -17.96 5.61 45.95
N THR A 605 -16.85 5.88 45.26
CA THR A 605 -15.53 6.19 45.84
C THR A 605 -15.63 7.44 46.71
N TRP A 606 -14.81 7.62 47.75
CA TRP A 606 -14.81 8.87 48.55
C TRP A 606 -14.50 10.10 47.68
N LEU A 607 -13.69 9.94 46.63
CA LEU A 607 -13.45 10.92 45.57
C LEU A 607 -14.77 11.33 44.85
N ASP A 608 -15.72 10.41 44.70
CA ASP A 608 -17.05 10.67 44.12
C ASP A 608 -18.01 11.36 45.11
N VAL A 609 -17.73 11.29 46.41
CA VAL A 609 -18.47 12.02 47.44
C VAL A 609 -17.99 13.47 47.49
N GLN A 610 -16.68 13.71 47.34
CA GLN A 610 -16.13 15.07 47.21
C GLN A 610 -16.54 15.75 45.89
N SER A 611 -16.64 15.02 44.78
CA SER A 611 -17.13 15.56 43.50
C SER A 611 -18.58 16.08 43.56
N LYS A 612 -19.39 15.58 44.50
CA LYS A 612 -20.76 16.07 44.75
C LYS A 612 -20.82 17.38 45.53
N LEU A 613 -19.78 17.70 46.31
CA LEU A 613 -19.64 18.95 47.08
C LEU A 613 -19.09 20.12 46.23
N LEU A 614 -18.62 19.84 45.00
CA LEU A 614 -18.08 20.83 44.07
C LEU A 614 -19.19 21.59 43.28
N PRO A 615 -18.98 22.88 42.93
CA PRO A 615 -19.93 23.68 42.15
C PRO A 615 -20.29 23.03 40.81
N ASN A 616 -21.53 23.22 40.32
CA ASN A 616 -22.09 22.54 39.13
C ASN A 616 -21.24 22.59 37.84
N LYS A 617 -20.31 23.54 37.69
CA LYS A 617 -19.37 23.61 36.55
C LYS A 617 -18.19 22.62 36.61
N LEU A 618 -17.90 22.04 37.78
CA LEU A 618 -16.79 21.11 38.02
C LEU A 618 -17.22 19.64 38.12
N LYS A 619 -18.52 19.34 37.97
CA LYS A 619 -19.10 17.98 38.07
C LYS A 619 -18.75 17.04 36.91
N GLN A 620 -18.02 17.51 35.90
CA GLN A 620 -17.72 16.74 34.68
C GLN A 620 -16.30 16.15 34.64
N SER A 621 -15.43 16.49 35.59
CA SER A 621 -14.03 16.03 35.60
C SER A 621 -13.79 14.97 36.68
N ASN A 622 -12.92 13.99 36.39
CA ASN A 622 -12.46 13.03 37.39
C ASN A 622 -11.57 13.76 38.42
N VAL A 623 -11.55 13.31 39.68
CA VAL A 623 -10.76 13.93 40.76
C VAL A 623 -9.54 13.08 41.08
N CYS A 624 -8.35 13.68 41.18
CA CYS A 624 -7.13 13.01 41.64
C CYS A 624 -6.37 13.84 42.69
N VAL A 625 -5.57 13.16 43.52
CA VAL A 625 -4.81 13.78 44.61
C VAL A 625 -3.40 14.14 44.13
N ALA A 626 -2.93 15.35 44.47
CA ALA A 626 -1.56 15.76 44.20
C ALA A 626 -0.55 14.85 44.94
N GLY A 627 0.48 14.36 44.23
CA GLY A 627 1.51 13.46 44.78
C GLY A 627 1.22 11.96 44.64
N GLU A 628 -0.01 11.55 44.30
CA GLU A 628 -0.35 10.13 44.02
C GLU A 628 -0.28 9.85 42.51
N ALA A 629 0.17 8.64 42.14
CA ALA A 629 0.41 8.26 40.75
C ALA A 629 -0.88 7.85 40.02
N LEU A 630 -1.16 8.47 38.87
CA LEU A 630 -2.20 8.03 37.93
C LEU A 630 -1.62 7.03 36.95
N LYS A 631 -2.19 5.82 36.88
CA LYS A 631 -1.78 4.81 35.91
C LYS A 631 -2.77 4.79 34.74
N VAL A 632 -2.26 4.95 33.54
CA VAL A 632 -3.01 4.92 32.28
C VAL A 632 -2.60 3.66 31.52
N GLU A 633 -3.54 2.74 31.35
CA GLU A 633 -3.33 1.49 30.61
C GLU A 633 -3.93 1.63 29.22
N ILE A 634 -3.12 1.33 28.19
CA ILE A 634 -3.52 1.41 26.78
C ILE A 634 -3.01 0.18 26.06
N ALA A 635 -3.90 -0.51 25.36
CA ALA A 635 -3.50 -1.63 24.53
C ALA A 635 -3.05 -1.18 23.14
N PHE A 636 -1.88 -1.68 22.74
CA PHE A 636 -1.35 -1.58 21.39
C PHE A 636 -1.50 -2.92 20.68
N LYS A 637 -1.93 -2.87 19.43
CA LYS A 637 -2.04 -4.05 18.56
C LYS A 637 -1.08 -3.92 17.39
N ASN A 638 -0.29 -4.97 17.17
CA ASN A 638 0.49 -5.14 15.96
C ASN A 638 -0.35 -5.90 14.91
N PRO A 639 -0.84 -5.25 13.84
CA PRO A 639 -1.59 -5.93 12.79
C PRO A 639 -0.71 -6.73 11.81
N LEU A 640 0.62 -6.59 11.86
CA LEU A 640 1.55 -7.28 10.97
C LEU A 640 1.98 -8.63 11.55
N GLN A 641 2.45 -9.52 10.66
CA GLN A 641 3.06 -10.80 11.04
C GLN A 641 4.54 -10.63 11.44
N LEU A 642 5.05 -9.40 11.37
CA LEU A 642 6.44 -9.04 11.67
C LEU A 642 6.58 -8.47 13.08
N TYR A 643 7.76 -8.67 13.65
CA TYR A 643 8.15 -8.04 14.91
C TYR A 643 8.37 -6.54 14.70
N ILE A 644 7.80 -5.72 15.57
CA ILE A 644 7.91 -4.26 15.49
C ILE A 644 8.53 -3.74 16.79
N PRO A 645 9.77 -3.21 16.77
CA PRO A 645 10.35 -2.57 17.93
C PRO A 645 9.72 -1.19 18.13
N ILE A 646 9.16 -0.97 19.31
CA ILE A 646 8.68 0.33 19.73
C ILE A 646 9.58 0.78 20.89
N SER A 647 9.95 2.06 20.89
CA SER A 647 10.74 2.64 21.96
C SER A 647 10.11 3.97 22.37
N ASN A 648 10.41 4.42 23.58
CA ASN A 648 10.00 5.74 24.08
C ASN A 648 8.48 5.98 24.01
N VAL A 649 7.67 5.00 24.44
CA VAL A 649 6.22 5.20 24.57
C VAL A 649 5.99 6.14 25.75
N THR A 650 5.44 7.31 25.46
CA THR A 650 5.21 8.37 26.44
C THR A 650 3.79 8.87 26.31
N LEU A 651 3.14 9.15 27.44
CA LEU A 651 2.00 10.05 27.41
C LEU A 651 2.51 11.39 26.88
N MET A 652 1.64 12.20 26.29
CA MET A 652 2.01 13.59 26.00
C MET A 652 2.05 14.40 27.31
N CYS A 653 2.94 13.99 28.24
CA CYS A 653 3.46 14.49 29.51
C CYS A 653 4.68 13.58 29.87
N GLU A 654 5.86 14.13 30.18
CA GLU A 654 7.18 13.46 30.10
C GLU A 654 7.44 12.19 30.97
N HIS A 655 8.23 11.26 30.38
CA HIS A 655 9.04 10.14 30.90
C HIS A 655 8.57 8.67 30.69
N SER A 656 9.55 7.78 30.44
CA SER A 656 9.52 6.57 29.58
C SER A 656 9.45 5.20 30.28
N PRO A 657 8.96 4.17 29.55
CA PRO A 657 9.73 2.95 29.32
C PRO A 657 9.72 2.47 27.84
N SER A 658 10.55 1.46 27.51
CA SER A 658 10.71 0.85 26.18
C SER A 658 10.08 -0.55 26.14
N GLU A 659 9.34 -0.88 25.08
CA GLU A 659 8.66 -2.17 24.94
C GLU A 659 8.67 -2.67 23.50
N THR A 660 8.90 -3.96 23.30
CA THR A 660 8.93 -4.57 21.98
C THR A 660 7.67 -5.36 21.67
N LEU A 661 7.11 -5.23 20.46
CA LEU A 661 5.87 -5.92 20.06
C LEU A 661 6.13 -7.15 19.18
N PRO A 662 5.75 -8.36 19.63
CA PRO A 662 5.68 -9.55 18.78
C PRO A 662 4.66 -9.40 17.64
N GLY A 663 4.84 -10.17 16.56
CA GLY A 663 3.93 -10.16 15.40
C GLY A 663 2.53 -10.69 15.75
N GLY A 664 1.48 -9.96 15.40
CA GLY A 664 0.08 -10.39 15.55
C GLY A 664 -0.52 -10.30 16.97
N GLU A 665 0.25 -9.86 17.96
CA GLU A 665 -0.19 -9.83 19.36
C GLU A 665 -0.68 -8.44 19.80
N THR A 666 -1.41 -8.41 20.92
CA THR A 666 -1.90 -7.18 21.58
C THR A 666 -1.26 -7.10 22.96
N THR A 667 -0.49 -6.04 23.23
CA THR A 667 0.11 -5.80 24.55
C THR A 667 -0.52 -4.59 25.20
N VAL A 668 -0.65 -4.61 26.54
CA VAL A 668 -1.14 -3.49 27.33
C VAL A 668 0.07 -2.78 27.93
N VAL A 669 0.26 -1.51 27.58
CA VAL A 669 1.31 -0.66 28.14
C VAL A 669 0.71 0.16 29.26
N GLN A 670 1.33 0.11 30.45
CA GLN A 670 0.95 0.92 31.60
C GLN A 670 1.88 2.13 31.72
N LEU A 671 1.32 3.33 31.54
CA LEU A 671 2.04 4.61 31.63
C LEU A 671 1.63 5.34 32.90
N THR A 672 2.58 5.94 33.62
CA THR A 672 2.31 6.58 34.92
C THR A 672 2.53 8.09 34.85
N VAL A 673 1.60 8.88 35.42
CA VAL A 673 1.73 10.35 35.56
C VAL A 673 1.54 10.74 37.01
N ILE A 674 2.46 11.55 37.56
CA ILE A 674 2.39 12.06 38.93
C ILE A 674 2.17 13.58 38.89
N PRO A 675 0.97 14.08 39.21
CA PRO A 675 0.71 15.51 39.28
C PRO A 675 1.36 16.12 40.53
N ARG A 676 2.28 17.08 40.33
CA ARG A 676 3.03 17.75 41.42
C ARG A 676 2.42 19.06 41.93
N LYS A 677 1.46 19.63 41.20
CA LYS A 677 0.81 20.91 41.52
C LYS A 677 -0.70 20.82 41.27
N GLU A 678 -1.47 21.59 42.03
CA GLU A 678 -2.91 21.77 41.80
C GLU A 678 -3.16 22.38 40.41
N GLY A 679 -4.24 21.93 39.77
CA GLY A 679 -4.60 22.39 38.43
C GLY A 679 -5.43 21.39 37.64
N ARG A 680 -5.63 21.68 36.35
CA ARG A 680 -6.31 20.78 35.41
C ARG A 680 -5.28 19.94 34.67
N LEU A 681 -5.30 18.62 34.88
CA LEU A 681 -4.48 17.67 34.13
C LEU A 681 -5.34 17.07 33.01
N LYS A 682 -4.92 17.28 31.75
CA LYS A 682 -5.58 16.69 30.58
C LYS A 682 -4.63 15.75 29.88
N VAL A 683 -4.99 14.47 29.81
CA VAL A 683 -4.26 13.51 28.99
C VAL A 683 -4.71 13.67 27.55
N THR A 684 -3.86 14.26 26.71
CA THR A 684 -4.20 14.67 25.33
C THR A 684 -3.87 13.61 24.28
N GLY A 685 -3.02 12.62 24.59
CA GLY A 685 -2.57 11.62 23.64
C GLY A 685 -1.40 10.78 24.14
N VAL A 686 -0.89 9.92 23.25
CA VAL A 686 0.33 9.12 23.42
C VAL A 686 1.25 9.35 22.24
N SER A 687 2.55 9.37 22.47
CA SER A 687 3.59 9.40 21.43
C SER A 687 4.57 8.24 21.59
N TRP A 688 5.15 7.77 20.49
CA TRP A 688 6.09 6.65 20.47
C TRP A 688 7.11 6.81 19.35
N LYS A 689 8.24 6.10 19.46
CA LYS A 689 9.20 5.94 18.37
C LYS A 689 9.07 4.55 17.75
N LEU A 690 8.96 4.51 16.42
CA LEU A 690 8.97 3.27 15.63
C LEU A 690 10.39 3.05 15.07
N SER A 691 11.04 1.95 15.48
CA SER A 691 12.41 1.60 15.06
C SER A 691 13.43 2.75 15.22
N ASP A 692 13.27 3.60 16.25
CA ASP A 692 14.08 4.80 16.55
C ASP A 692 14.18 5.89 15.47
N LEU A 693 13.59 5.67 14.29
CA LEU A 693 13.67 6.57 13.12
C LEU A 693 12.45 7.47 12.97
N MET A 694 11.28 7.05 13.49
CA MET A 694 10.02 7.78 13.31
C MET A 694 9.30 8.07 14.61
N VAL A 695 8.79 9.29 14.75
CA VAL A 695 7.97 9.71 15.88
C VAL A 695 6.50 9.66 15.46
N GLY A 696 5.77 8.67 15.97
CA GLY A 696 4.32 8.59 15.86
C GLY A 696 3.67 9.28 17.07
N PHE A 697 2.54 9.95 16.84
CA PHE A 697 1.70 10.44 17.92
C PHE A 697 0.24 10.20 17.62
N TYR A 698 -0.54 9.96 18.67
CA TYR A 698 -1.99 9.78 18.60
C TYR A 698 -2.65 10.70 19.62
N THR A 699 -3.46 11.64 19.14
CA THR A 699 -4.24 12.55 19.99
C THR A 699 -5.58 11.91 20.34
N PHE A 700 -5.93 11.89 21.63
CA PHE A 700 -7.25 11.50 22.10
C PHE A 700 -8.26 12.62 21.75
N GLU A 701 -8.78 12.60 20.53
CA GLU A 701 -9.78 13.58 20.07
C GLU A 701 -11.11 13.40 20.86
N SER A 702 -11.61 14.49 21.46
CA SER A 702 -12.82 14.52 22.30
C SER A 702 -14.15 14.32 21.53
N ASP A 703 -14.14 14.37 20.18
CA ASP A 703 -15.36 14.70 19.40
C ASP A 703 -15.88 13.64 18.39
N MET A 704 -15.41 12.38 18.41
CA MET A 704 -15.85 11.36 17.43
C MET A 704 -17.20 10.66 17.74
N VAL A 705 -17.97 11.05 18.75
CA VAL A 705 -19.33 10.50 19.02
C VAL A 705 -20.44 11.28 18.28
N LYS A 706 -20.15 12.41 17.63
CA LYS A 706 -21.20 13.28 17.04
C LYS A 706 -21.73 12.87 15.66
N LYS A 707 -21.23 11.81 15.00
CA LYS A 707 -21.78 11.33 13.72
C LYS A 707 -22.34 9.90 13.82
N ARG A 708 -23.43 9.71 14.57
CA ARG A 708 -24.39 8.60 14.35
C ARG A 708 -25.67 8.69 15.19
N ILE A 709 -26.34 9.84 15.26
CA ILE A 709 -27.74 9.86 15.75
C ILE A 709 -28.57 10.84 14.91
N SER A 710 -29.15 10.34 13.83
CA SER A 710 -30.41 10.87 13.31
C SER A 710 -31.46 9.76 13.43
N LYS A 711 -32.54 10.07 14.17
CA LYS A 711 -33.77 9.30 14.43
C LYS A 711 -33.76 8.40 15.66
N GLY A 712 -34.50 8.82 16.69
CA GLY A 712 -34.96 7.97 17.79
C GLY A 712 -34.79 8.59 19.17
N ARG A 713 -35.88 9.09 19.77
CA ARG A 713 -35.94 9.60 21.14
C ARG A 713 -35.54 8.55 22.19
N ARG A 714 -34.52 8.84 22.99
CA ARG A 714 -34.47 8.71 24.47
C ARG A 714 -33.15 9.30 24.98
N LYS A 715 -33.23 10.38 25.77
CA LYS A 715 -32.06 11.03 26.40
C LYS A 715 -31.52 10.12 27.50
N ALA A 716 -30.38 9.47 27.25
CA ALA A 716 -29.47 9.04 28.30
C ALA A 716 -28.42 10.15 28.50
N LYS A 717 -28.23 10.61 29.74
CA LYS A 717 -27.16 11.55 30.11
C LYS A 717 -25.80 10.92 29.73
N GLN A 718 -25.13 11.50 28.74
CA GLN A 718 -23.79 11.09 28.30
C GLN A 718 -22.75 11.63 29.30
N HIS A 719 -22.01 10.72 29.95
CA HIS A 719 -20.78 11.03 30.68
C HIS A 719 -19.71 11.44 29.66
N THR A 720 -19.33 12.72 29.67
CA THR A 720 -18.24 13.26 28.87
C THR A 720 -17.06 13.58 29.79
N ASP A 721 -15.86 13.25 29.31
CA ASP A 721 -14.52 13.51 29.88
C ASP A 721 -13.94 12.57 30.96
N LYS A 722 -13.73 11.29 30.60
CA LYS A 722 -12.83 10.38 31.34
C LYS A 722 -11.36 10.85 31.42
N LEU A 723 -10.95 11.84 30.62
CA LEU A 723 -9.55 12.22 30.38
C LEU A 723 -9.16 13.60 30.93
N GLU A 724 -10.11 14.32 31.56
CA GLU A 724 -9.83 15.56 32.28
C GLU A 724 -9.89 15.31 33.79
N PHE A 725 -8.79 15.62 34.47
CA PHE A 725 -8.64 15.45 35.91
C PHE A 725 -8.50 16.81 36.60
N LEU A 726 -9.25 16.99 37.68
CA LEU A 726 -9.06 18.07 38.64
C LEU A 726 -8.10 17.57 39.73
N VAL A 727 -6.90 18.16 39.77
CA VAL A 727 -5.90 17.86 40.81
C VAL A 727 -6.23 18.70 42.04
N ILE A 728 -6.58 18.06 43.15
CA ILE A 728 -6.92 18.73 44.42
C ILE A 728 -5.80 18.47 45.45
N LYS A 729 -5.48 19.49 46.25
CA LYS A 729 -4.66 19.36 47.46
C LYS A 729 -5.61 19.20 48.65
N VAL A 730 -5.47 18.10 49.39
CA VAL A 730 -6.28 17.86 50.59
C VAL A 730 -5.67 18.70 51.71
N LEU A 731 -6.26 19.86 51.99
CA LEU A 731 -6.04 20.58 53.25
C LEU A 731 -7.12 20.20 54.25
N ALA A 732 -6.71 20.07 55.51
CA ALA A 732 -7.58 20.00 56.68
C ALA A 732 -8.66 21.09 56.60
N PHE A 733 -9.93 20.70 56.54
CA PHE A 733 -11.04 21.65 56.63
C PHE A 733 -11.25 22.01 58.11
N SER A 734 -10.57 23.05 58.59
CA SER A 734 -11.07 23.81 59.73
C SER A 734 -12.25 24.66 59.25
N LEU A 735 -13.43 24.39 59.79
CA LEU A 735 -14.63 25.25 59.69
C LEU A 735 -14.25 26.72 59.91
N PHE A 736 -14.52 27.62 58.95
CA PHE A 736 -14.98 28.99 59.20
C PHE A 736 -15.53 29.63 57.93
N GLU A 737 -16.51 30.50 58.11
CA GLU A 737 -17.32 31.20 57.11
C GLU A 737 -16.53 32.12 56.15
N LEU A 738 -17.21 32.49 55.07
CA LEU A 738 -16.91 33.55 54.09
C LEU A 738 -16.18 34.79 54.65
N GLU A 739 -15.10 35.24 53.98
CA GLU A 739 -15.04 36.56 53.28
C GLU A 739 -13.66 36.83 52.63
N LEU A 740 -13.66 37.74 51.64
CA LEU A 740 -12.53 38.16 50.81
C LEU A 740 -11.31 38.67 51.61
N HIS A 741 -10.08 38.28 51.23
CA HIS A 741 -9.09 39.17 50.58
C HIS A 741 -7.72 38.47 50.36
N SER A 742 -7.03 38.95 49.33
CA SER A 742 -5.62 38.79 48.96
C SER A 742 -4.60 38.74 50.10
N PHE A 743 -3.64 37.80 50.08
CA PHE A 743 -2.19 38.03 49.85
C PHE A 743 -1.37 36.74 50.11
N ILE A 744 -0.19 36.72 49.50
CA ILE A 744 0.83 35.67 49.43
C ILE A 744 1.35 35.23 50.82
N SER A 745 1.45 33.92 51.04
CA SER A 745 2.39 33.29 52.00
C SER A 745 2.66 31.82 51.59
N PRO A 746 3.79 31.22 52.00
CA PRO A 746 4.56 30.28 51.20
C PRO A 746 3.90 28.91 51.07
N PHE A 747 4.14 28.30 49.90
CA PHE A 747 3.84 26.92 49.57
C PHE A 747 4.47 25.97 50.60
N PHE A 748 3.75 25.66 51.67
CA PHE A 748 3.94 24.40 52.37
C PHE A 748 3.45 23.29 51.44
N VAL A 749 4.37 22.42 51.04
CA VAL A 749 4.03 21.10 50.48
C VAL A 749 3.18 20.41 51.54
N GLY A 750 1.89 20.28 51.28
CA GLY A 750 0.97 19.61 52.20
C GLY A 750 1.32 18.13 52.24
N GLU A 751 1.35 17.57 53.45
CA GLU A 751 1.73 16.19 53.75
C GLU A 751 0.84 15.19 52.97
N SER A 752 1.44 14.13 52.45
CA SER A 752 0.72 13.05 51.77
C SER A 752 -0.25 12.36 52.74
N LEU A 753 -1.46 12.00 52.27
CA LEU A 753 -2.39 11.18 53.04
C LEU A 753 -1.70 9.91 53.57
N PRO A 754 -2.03 9.43 54.79
CA PRO A 754 -1.42 8.24 55.34
C PRO A 754 -1.55 7.04 54.42
N ARG A 755 -0.40 6.46 54.09
CA ARG A 755 -0.26 5.30 53.22
C ARG A 755 0.58 4.27 53.95
N LEU A 756 -0.07 3.17 54.28
CA LEU A 756 0.58 1.99 54.85
C LEU A 756 1.14 1.13 53.71
N GLU A 757 2.42 0.81 53.81
CA GLU A 757 3.08 -0.21 53.01
C GLU A 757 3.25 -1.45 53.89
N GLY A 758 2.98 -2.64 53.33
CA GLY A 758 3.04 -3.89 54.10
C GLY A 758 3.67 -5.00 53.30
N PHE A 759 4.60 -5.72 53.93
CA PHE A 759 5.36 -6.79 53.30
C PHE A 759 5.66 -7.91 54.30
N ILE A 760 5.58 -9.15 53.83
CA ILE A 760 5.93 -10.34 54.62
C ILE A 760 7.40 -10.65 54.37
N ASN A 761 8.23 -10.43 55.39
CA ASN A 761 9.65 -10.71 55.33
C ASN A 761 9.91 -12.22 55.20
N ASN A 762 10.83 -12.58 54.31
CA ASN A 762 11.29 -13.95 54.05
C ASN A 762 10.22 -14.94 53.56
N LEU A 763 9.11 -14.49 52.96
CA LEU A 763 8.12 -15.40 52.37
C LEU A 763 8.71 -16.13 51.14
N PRO A 764 8.83 -17.48 51.13
CA PRO A 764 9.46 -18.21 50.04
C PRO A 764 8.52 -18.33 48.82
N SER A 765 9.02 -18.16 47.60
CA SER A 765 8.21 -18.36 46.38
C SER A 765 7.87 -19.84 46.11
N THR A 766 8.79 -20.75 46.47
CA THR A 766 8.62 -22.20 46.30
C THR A 766 9.01 -22.90 47.61
N VAL A 767 8.10 -23.73 48.12
CA VAL A 767 8.22 -24.41 49.41
C VAL A 767 7.72 -25.85 49.30
N TYR A 768 8.12 -26.72 50.20
CA TYR A 768 7.67 -28.11 50.25
C TYR A 768 6.51 -28.27 51.24
N ALA A 769 5.52 -29.11 50.92
CA ALA A 769 4.38 -29.40 51.78
C ALA A 769 4.85 -29.81 53.20
N GLY A 770 4.12 -29.42 54.24
CA GLY A 770 4.48 -29.60 55.63
C GLY A 770 5.52 -28.61 56.17
N ASN A 771 6.22 -27.81 55.35
CA ASN A 771 7.24 -26.91 55.88
C ASN A 771 6.64 -25.81 56.78
N LEU A 772 7.21 -25.65 57.97
CA LEU A 772 6.91 -24.61 58.94
C LEU A 772 8.07 -23.59 59.00
N GLN A 773 7.74 -22.31 58.90
CA GLN A 773 8.70 -21.20 59.00
C GLN A 773 8.12 -20.06 59.85
N HIS A 774 9.00 -19.40 60.61
CA HIS A 774 8.68 -18.15 61.29
C HIS A 774 8.99 -16.97 60.37
N LEU A 775 7.98 -16.13 60.11
CA LEU A 775 8.03 -14.95 59.25
C LEU A 775 7.63 -13.71 60.07
N SER A 776 7.84 -12.52 59.53
CA SER A 776 7.32 -11.28 60.12
C SER A 776 6.60 -10.45 59.06
N LEU A 777 5.41 -9.96 59.39
CA LEU A 777 4.74 -8.91 58.62
C LEU A 777 5.25 -7.57 59.12
N GLU A 778 5.84 -6.81 58.20
CA GLU A 778 6.31 -5.45 58.45
C GLU A 778 5.33 -4.46 57.84
N LEU A 779 4.87 -3.51 58.64
CA LEU A 779 3.97 -2.43 58.24
C LEU A 779 4.69 -1.08 58.44
N ARG A 780 4.78 -0.28 57.37
CA ARG A 780 5.43 1.04 57.36
C ARG A 780 4.43 2.11 56.97
N ASN A 781 4.35 3.18 57.76
CA ASN A 781 3.60 4.38 57.39
C ASN A 781 4.55 5.38 56.74
N SER A 782 4.23 5.88 55.55
CA SER A 782 5.05 6.86 54.82
C SER A 782 4.70 8.32 55.15
N SER A 783 3.63 8.57 55.91
CA SER A 783 3.15 9.90 56.28
C SER A 783 3.41 10.24 57.74
N GLU A 784 3.43 11.54 58.07
CA GLU A 784 3.54 12.05 59.45
C GLU A 784 2.28 11.77 60.28
N ILE A 785 1.13 11.52 59.64
CA ILE A 785 -0.15 11.27 60.30
C ILE A 785 -0.21 9.81 60.78
N PRO A 786 -0.40 9.54 62.09
CA PRO A 786 -0.46 8.18 62.61
C PRO A 786 -1.71 7.43 62.14
N VAL A 787 -1.59 6.10 62.07
CA VAL A 787 -2.72 5.20 61.78
C VAL A 787 -3.01 4.28 62.96
N LYS A 788 -4.29 4.02 63.22
CA LYS A 788 -4.79 3.25 64.37
C LYS A 788 -5.95 2.31 63.99
N ASN A 789 -6.47 1.55 64.95
CA ASN A 789 -7.59 0.61 64.77
C ASN A 789 -7.36 -0.41 63.64
N LEU A 790 -6.17 -0.99 63.60
CA LEU A 790 -5.79 -1.94 62.55
C LEU A 790 -6.59 -3.25 62.68
N LYS A 791 -7.02 -3.80 61.54
CA LYS A 791 -7.64 -5.13 61.42
C LYS A 791 -7.04 -5.87 60.24
N MET A 792 -6.91 -7.19 60.34
CA MET A 792 -6.30 -8.00 59.29
C MET A 792 -7.10 -9.27 59.01
N LYS A 793 -7.19 -9.64 57.72
CA LYS A 793 -7.75 -10.93 57.28
C LYS A 793 -6.84 -11.59 56.26
N ILE A 794 -6.71 -12.90 56.38
CA ILE A 794 -5.90 -13.76 55.51
C ILE A 794 -6.82 -14.76 54.82
N SER A 795 -6.68 -14.95 53.50
CA SER A 795 -7.56 -15.86 52.75
C SER A 795 -7.39 -17.33 53.10
N HIS A 796 -6.19 -17.75 53.50
CA HIS A 796 -5.88 -19.14 53.84
C HIS A 796 -5.21 -19.23 55.22
N PRO A 797 -5.97 -19.18 56.33
CA PRO A 797 -5.41 -19.24 57.70
C PRO A 797 -4.64 -20.55 57.96
N ARG A 798 -4.95 -21.64 57.24
CA ARG A 798 -4.17 -22.89 57.31
C ARG A 798 -2.72 -22.73 56.85
N PHE A 799 -2.43 -21.72 56.04
CA PHE A 799 -1.11 -21.44 55.51
C PHE A 799 -0.34 -20.38 56.29
N LEU A 800 -1.03 -19.42 56.87
CA LEU A 800 -0.40 -18.30 57.57
C LEU A 800 -1.22 -18.00 58.83
N ASN A 801 -0.61 -18.22 59.98
CA ASN A 801 -1.18 -17.94 61.30
C ASN A 801 -0.41 -16.81 61.97
N ILE A 802 -1.03 -16.18 62.96
CA ILE A 802 -0.42 -15.07 63.70
C ILE A 802 0.27 -15.65 64.94
N GLY A 803 1.51 -15.23 65.19
CA GLY A 803 2.29 -15.65 66.36
C GLY A 803 2.06 -14.77 67.58
N ASN A 804 2.42 -15.28 68.77
CA ASN A 804 2.46 -14.46 69.97
C ASN A 804 3.63 -13.45 69.90
N PRO A 805 3.45 -12.20 70.37
CA PRO A 805 4.49 -11.16 70.34
C PRO A 805 5.77 -11.55 71.08
N GLU A 806 5.67 -12.38 72.12
CA GLU A 806 6.79 -12.85 72.96
C GLU A 806 7.82 -13.72 72.20
N VAL A 807 7.53 -14.10 70.96
CA VAL A 807 8.35 -15.04 70.16
C VAL A 807 9.22 -14.33 69.10
N LEU A 808 9.10 -13.01 68.94
CA LEU A 808 9.78 -12.24 67.89
C LEU A 808 11.31 -12.37 67.91
N ASP A 809 11.93 -12.48 69.09
CA ASP A 809 13.39 -12.47 69.28
C ASP A 809 14.02 -13.87 69.49
N VAL A 810 13.24 -14.95 69.37
CA VAL A 810 13.73 -16.32 69.64
C VAL A 810 14.03 -17.07 68.34
N ASN A 811 15.28 -17.52 68.19
CA ASN A 811 15.72 -18.25 67.00
C ASN A 811 15.10 -19.65 66.90
N PHE A 812 14.83 -20.09 65.67
CA PHE A 812 14.39 -21.45 65.39
C PHE A 812 15.51 -22.49 65.68
N PRO A 813 15.27 -23.61 66.38
CA PRO A 813 13.98 -24.15 66.86
C PRO A 813 13.65 -23.80 68.33
N ALA A 814 14.44 -22.96 69.01
CA ALA A 814 14.24 -22.62 70.43
C ALA A 814 12.87 -21.96 70.68
N CYS A 815 12.31 -21.28 69.67
CA CYS A 815 10.95 -20.73 69.68
C CYS A 815 9.82 -21.78 69.79
N LEU A 816 10.13 -23.08 69.64
CA LEU A 816 9.18 -24.19 69.76
C LEU A 816 9.33 -24.97 71.08
N GLU A 817 10.32 -24.66 71.92
CA GLU A 817 10.55 -25.36 73.18
C GLU A 817 9.59 -24.88 74.27
N LYS A 818 8.88 -25.82 74.92
CA LYS A 818 8.04 -25.53 76.07
C LYS A 818 8.94 -25.26 77.28
N GLY A 819 9.04 -23.99 77.72
CA GLY A 819 9.82 -23.62 78.90
C GLY A 819 9.36 -24.38 80.15
N LYS A 820 10.30 -24.88 80.96
CA LYS A 820 10.03 -25.65 82.20
C LYS A 820 9.46 -24.80 83.36
N THR A 821 9.13 -23.54 83.13
CA THR A 821 8.67 -22.59 84.16
C THR A 821 7.40 -21.88 83.71
N SER A 822 6.29 -22.62 83.64
CA SER A 822 4.94 -22.01 83.69
C SER A 822 3.95 -23.03 84.24
N ALA A 823 4.13 -23.41 85.50
CA ALA A 823 3.05 -23.98 86.29
C ALA A 823 2.15 -22.82 86.76
N HIS A 824 1.31 -22.29 85.87
CA HIS A 824 0.20 -21.41 86.24
C HIS A 824 -0.99 -21.67 85.33
N LYS A 825 -2.00 -22.31 85.93
CA LYS A 825 -3.43 -22.33 85.57
C LYS A 825 -3.75 -22.39 84.07
N ASP A 826 -3.91 -23.60 83.56
CA ASP A 826 -4.96 -23.88 82.57
C ASP A 826 -6.31 -23.57 83.23
N ALA A 827 -6.68 -22.28 83.24
CA ALA A 827 -8.05 -21.88 83.40
C ALA A 827 -8.71 -22.06 82.03
N ASP A 828 -9.85 -22.75 82.03
CA ASP A 828 -10.79 -22.87 80.92
C ASP A 828 -10.72 -21.69 79.93
N LEU A 829 -10.07 -21.92 78.79
CA LEU A 829 -10.48 -21.24 77.56
C LEU A 829 -11.65 -22.06 77.03
N ASP A 830 -12.82 -21.71 77.57
CA ASP A 830 -14.13 -22.05 77.07
C ASP A 830 -14.10 -22.28 75.54
N THR A 831 -14.34 -23.53 75.15
CA THR A 831 -14.62 -23.98 73.79
C THR A 831 -15.98 -23.48 73.30
N THR A 832 -16.27 -22.19 73.49
CA THR A 832 -17.47 -21.51 73.00
C THR A 832 -17.12 -20.13 72.46
N LYS A 833 -16.48 -20.09 71.28
CA LYS A 833 -16.67 -19.00 70.32
C LYS A 833 -16.36 -19.48 68.91
N GLN A 834 -17.41 -19.47 68.10
CA GLN A 834 -17.34 -19.61 66.65
C GLN A 834 -16.27 -18.66 66.08
N SER A 835 -15.43 -19.21 65.20
CA SER A 835 -14.50 -18.54 64.28
C SER A 835 -14.62 -17.01 64.16
N GLU A 836 -13.82 -16.24 64.91
CA GLU A 836 -13.47 -14.89 64.49
C GLU A 836 -12.42 -15.01 63.36
N THR A 837 -12.87 -14.85 62.12
CA THR A 837 -12.06 -14.89 60.88
C THR A 837 -11.17 -13.67 60.69
N VAL A 838 -11.35 -12.63 61.51
CA VAL A 838 -10.64 -11.33 61.43
C VAL A 838 -9.76 -11.16 62.66
N PHE A 839 -8.48 -10.89 62.45
CA PHE A 839 -7.57 -10.51 63.52
C PHE A 839 -7.67 -9.02 63.83
N ARG A 840 -7.82 -8.69 65.11
CA ARG A 840 -7.79 -7.32 65.62
C ARG A 840 -6.47 -7.09 66.32
N PHE A 841 -5.77 -6.01 65.94
CA PHE A 841 -4.55 -5.61 66.63
C PHE A 841 -4.91 -5.10 68.04
N PRO A 842 -3.98 -5.15 69.02
CA PRO A 842 -4.19 -4.56 70.34
C PRO A 842 -4.66 -3.11 70.24
N GLU A 843 -5.60 -2.67 71.09
CA GLU A 843 -6.25 -1.35 71.00
C GLU A 843 -5.26 -0.18 71.06
N ASP A 844 -4.09 -0.39 71.68
CA ASP A 844 -3.01 0.60 71.81
C ASP A 844 -2.05 0.66 70.60
N THR A 845 -2.30 -0.10 69.52
CA THR A 845 -1.41 -0.18 68.36
C THR A 845 -1.55 1.04 67.45
N VAL A 846 -0.54 1.90 67.42
CA VAL A 846 -0.46 3.08 66.55
C VAL A 846 0.84 3.04 65.73
N ILE A 847 0.74 3.24 64.41
CA ILE A 847 1.92 3.23 63.50
C ILE A 847 2.25 4.66 63.05
N HIS A 848 3.41 5.14 63.50
CA HIS A 848 3.99 6.43 63.13
C HIS A 848 4.98 6.30 61.95
N LYS A 849 5.37 7.42 61.33
CA LYS A 849 6.26 7.45 60.16
C LYS A 849 7.63 6.83 60.40
N GLU A 850 8.20 7.04 61.59
CA GLU A 850 9.60 6.73 61.87
C GLU A 850 9.84 5.28 62.34
N THR A 851 8.79 4.56 62.74
CA THR A 851 8.91 3.24 63.37
C THR A 851 8.12 2.17 62.61
N PRO A 852 8.77 1.20 61.95
CA PRO A 852 8.08 0.05 61.36
C PRO A 852 7.44 -0.83 62.45
N PHE A 853 6.22 -1.31 62.20
CA PHE A 853 5.55 -2.26 63.08
C PHE A 853 5.77 -3.69 62.58
N PHE A 854 6.17 -4.59 63.47
CA PHE A 854 6.41 -6.00 63.16
C PHE A 854 5.39 -6.90 63.85
N LEU A 855 4.73 -7.77 63.07
CA LEU A 855 3.83 -8.81 63.57
C LEU A 855 4.43 -10.20 63.25
N PRO A 856 4.66 -11.07 64.24
CA PRO A 856 5.17 -12.41 63.97
C PRO A 856 4.10 -13.26 63.29
N LEU A 857 4.52 -14.01 62.26
CA LEU A 857 3.67 -14.87 61.46
C LEU A 857 4.24 -16.29 61.41
N TRP A 858 3.39 -17.29 61.55
CA TRP A 858 3.71 -18.69 61.35
C TRP A 858 3.23 -19.16 59.98
N PHE A 859 4.17 -19.41 59.08
CA PHE A 859 3.88 -19.94 57.77
C PHE A 859 3.96 -21.47 57.77
N ARG A 860 2.89 -22.12 57.34
CA ARG A 860 2.80 -23.58 57.20
C ARG A 860 2.35 -23.95 55.78
N ALA A 861 3.20 -24.62 55.02
CA ALA A 861 2.84 -25.09 53.69
C ALA A 861 1.90 -26.31 53.76
N ALA A 862 0.60 -26.11 53.97
CA ALA A 862 -0.32 -27.18 54.36
C ALA A 862 -0.59 -28.21 53.25
N THR A 863 -0.85 -27.78 52.01
CA THR A 863 -1.22 -28.68 50.89
C THR A 863 -0.38 -28.40 49.65
N PRO A 864 0.06 -29.42 48.90
CA PRO A 864 0.80 -29.25 47.65
C PRO A 864 -0.08 -28.62 46.56
N GLY A 865 0.54 -27.86 45.66
CA GLY A 865 -0.10 -27.11 44.58
C GLY A 865 0.26 -25.62 44.57
N ASN A 866 -0.24 -24.91 43.57
CA ASN A 866 -0.10 -23.45 43.48
C ASN A 866 -1.15 -22.78 44.37
N VAL A 867 -0.72 -21.94 45.30
CA VAL A 867 -1.57 -21.29 46.30
C VAL A 867 -1.45 -19.76 46.17
N SER A 868 -2.59 -19.10 46.02
CA SER A 868 -2.69 -17.64 46.04
C SER A 868 -3.09 -17.15 47.43
N LEU A 869 -2.15 -16.58 48.17
CA LEU A 869 -2.40 -15.95 49.47
C LEU A 869 -2.80 -14.48 49.25
N TYR A 870 -3.95 -14.12 49.80
CA TYR A 870 -4.46 -12.77 49.82
C TYR A 870 -4.49 -12.29 51.26
N LEU A 871 -3.88 -11.15 51.51
CA LEU A 871 -3.82 -10.50 52.81
C LEU A 871 -4.35 -9.07 52.64
N THR A 872 -5.28 -8.69 53.51
CA THR A 872 -5.83 -7.34 53.56
C THR A 872 -5.73 -6.77 54.97
N VAL A 873 -5.31 -5.51 55.08
CA VAL A 873 -5.16 -4.77 56.34
C VAL A 873 -6.00 -3.50 56.26
N TYR A 874 -6.99 -3.40 57.15
CA TYR A 874 -7.77 -2.19 57.37
C TYR A 874 -7.07 -1.31 58.40
N TYR A 875 -7.03 0.00 58.17
CA TYR A 875 -6.50 0.98 59.13
C TYR A 875 -7.29 2.29 59.09
N GLU A 876 -7.43 2.92 60.25
CA GLU A 876 -8.08 4.23 60.41
C GLU A 876 -7.04 5.33 60.53
N ILE A 877 -7.39 6.49 59.98
CA ILE A 877 -6.54 7.68 59.97
C ILE A 877 -6.80 8.44 61.27
N ASP A 878 -5.75 8.71 62.07
CA ASP A 878 -5.87 9.46 63.32
C ASP A 878 -5.89 10.98 63.09
N ASP A 879 -6.73 11.42 62.17
CA ASP A 879 -7.03 12.83 61.93
C ASP A 879 -8.54 13.03 61.79
N LYS A 880 -9.11 13.86 62.68
CA LYS A 880 -10.55 14.19 62.67
C LYS A 880 -10.91 15.18 61.55
N SER A 881 -9.93 15.79 60.89
CA SER A 881 -10.10 16.80 59.84
C SER A 881 -10.17 16.21 58.42
N THR A 882 -9.72 14.95 58.22
CA THR A 882 -9.76 14.29 56.91
C THR A 882 -11.13 13.68 56.61
N ALA A 883 -11.65 13.93 55.40
CA ALA A 883 -12.90 13.32 54.92
C ALA A 883 -12.79 11.79 54.74
N MET A 884 -11.58 11.28 54.52
CA MET A 884 -11.28 9.85 54.46
C MET A 884 -11.02 9.32 55.88
N ARG A 885 -11.86 8.39 56.34
CA ARG A 885 -11.76 7.85 57.71
C ARG A 885 -10.94 6.56 57.80
N TYR A 886 -10.85 5.81 56.71
CA TYR A 886 -10.14 4.53 56.67
C TYR A 886 -9.52 4.27 55.29
N ARG A 887 -8.53 3.37 55.26
CA ARG A 887 -7.97 2.78 54.05
C ARG A 887 -7.81 1.27 54.23
N THR A 888 -7.76 0.55 53.12
CA THR A 888 -7.38 -0.88 53.09
C THR A 888 -6.10 -1.07 52.30
N LEU A 889 -5.20 -1.91 52.80
CA LEU A 889 -4.00 -2.35 52.12
C LEU A 889 -4.20 -3.77 51.63
N ARG A 890 -4.15 -3.98 50.31
CA ARG A 890 -4.34 -5.26 49.63
C ARG A 890 -3.00 -5.83 49.16
N THR A 891 -2.71 -7.07 49.52
CA THR A 891 -1.47 -7.77 49.17
C THR A 891 -1.76 -9.17 48.63
N HIS A 892 -1.12 -9.53 47.53
CA HIS A 892 -1.26 -10.84 46.89
C HIS A 892 0.11 -11.48 46.71
N HIS A 893 0.25 -12.71 47.21
CA HIS A 893 1.44 -13.54 47.11
C HIS A 893 1.08 -14.90 46.49
N MET A 894 1.83 -15.32 45.47
CA MET A 894 1.67 -16.61 44.82
C MET A 894 2.80 -17.54 45.28
N LEU A 895 2.42 -18.74 45.73
CA LEU A 895 3.32 -19.73 46.30
C LEU A 895 3.18 -21.05 45.54
N GLU A 896 4.31 -21.68 45.21
CA GLU A 896 4.34 -23.05 44.69
C GLU A 896 4.69 -24.01 45.83
N VAL A 897 3.75 -24.90 46.18
CA VAL A 897 3.95 -25.91 47.22
C VAL A 897 4.22 -27.27 46.58
N LEU A 898 5.47 -27.71 46.63
CA LEU A 898 5.91 -28.99 46.09
C LEU A 898 5.58 -30.14 47.06
N PRO A 899 5.27 -31.35 46.59
CA PRO A 899 5.11 -32.52 47.46
C PRO A 899 6.44 -32.85 48.16
N SER A 900 6.36 -33.26 49.43
CA SER A 900 7.54 -33.49 50.28
C SER A 900 7.65 -34.95 50.75
N LEU A 901 7.06 -35.31 51.88
CA LEU A 901 6.92 -36.68 52.35
C LEU A 901 5.46 -37.08 52.29
N ASP A 902 5.23 -38.33 51.95
CA ASP A 902 3.95 -38.99 52.09
C ASP A 902 4.07 -40.04 53.19
N LEU A 903 3.19 -39.96 54.19
CA LEU A 903 3.21 -40.79 55.39
C LEU A 903 1.95 -41.64 55.44
N SER A 904 2.11 -42.95 55.59
CA SER A 904 1.00 -43.84 55.93
C SER A 904 1.31 -44.63 57.19
N PHE A 905 0.29 -44.82 58.03
CA PHE A 905 0.43 -45.48 59.32
C PHE A 905 -0.47 -46.71 59.37
N TYR A 906 0.10 -47.84 59.76
CA TYR A 906 -0.62 -49.08 60.05
C TYR A 906 -0.39 -49.45 61.51
N ILE A 907 -1.45 -49.46 62.30
CA ILE A 907 -1.41 -49.72 63.73
C ILE A 907 -1.92 -51.12 63.99
N ASN A 908 -1.08 -51.98 64.56
CA ASN A 908 -1.45 -53.34 64.96
C ASN A 908 -1.25 -53.52 66.48
N PRO A 909 -2.17 -54.20 67.18
CA PRO A 909 -1.95 -54.55 68.59
C PRO A 909 -0.77 -55.51 68.73
N CYS A 910 0.06 -55.33 69.76
CA CYS A 910 1.19 -56.23 70.00
C CYS A 910 0.68 -57.60 70.49
N PRO A 911 1.00 -58.72 69.82
CA PRO A 911 0.48 -60.03 70.18
C PRO A 911 1.00 -60.57 71.53
N THR A 912 2.06 -59.96 72.10
CA THR A 912 2.69 -60.40 73.35
C THR A 912 2.37 -59.51 74.56
N ARG A 913 1.82 -58.30 74.36
CA ARG A 913 1.55 -57.32 75.45
C ARG A 913 0.31 -56.45 75.15
N LEU A 914 -0.71 -56.55 76.00
CA LEU A 914 -2.04 -55.94 75.81
C LEU A 914 -2.08 -54.39 75.84
N GLN A 915 -1.05 -53.71 76.34
CA GLN A 915 -0.99 -52.23 76.45
C GLN A 915 0.01 -51.59 75.46
N GLU A 916 0.45 -52.35 74.46
CA GLU A 916 1.44 -51.91 73.50
C GLU A 916 0.91 -52.10 72.07
N TYR A 917 1.09 -51.09 71.23
CA TYR A 917 0.76 -51.14 69.80
C TYR A 917 2.05 -51.03 68.99
N ILE A 918 2.15 -51.85 67.95
CA ILE A 918 3.19 -51.74 66.94
C ILE A 918 2.63 -50.90 65.80
N VAL A 919 3.27 -49.76 65.55
CA VAL A 919 2.90 -48.85 64.48
C VAL A 919 3.94 -48.92 63.39
N ARG A 920 3.55 -49.44 62.24
CA ARG A 920 4.32 -49.33 61.00
C ARG A 920 4.03 -47.96 60.40
N MET A 921 5.05 -47.12 60.27
CA MET A 921 5.01 -45.87 59.52
C MET A 921 5.78 -46.08 58.22
N ASP A 922 5.08 -46.00 57.09
CA ASP A 922 5.69 -45.94 55.77
C ASP A 922 5.90 -44.47 55.39
N VAL A 923 7.14 -44.15 55.02
CA VAL A 923 7.60 -42.81 54.66
C VAL A 923 8.09 -42.85 53.22
N ILE A 924 7.46 -42.09 52.34
CA ILE A 924 7.87 -41.97 50.94
C ILE A 924 8.35 -40.55 50.68
N ASN A 925 9.60 -40.40 50.23
CA ASN A 925 10.11 -39.10 49.78
C ASN A 925 9.63 -38.80 48.36
N ARG A 926 8.64 -37.91 48.25
CA ARG A 926 8.07 -37.47 46.97
C ARG A 926 8.77 -36.23 46.40
N THR A 927 9.88 -35.78 46.98
CA THR A 927 10.68 -34.69 46.40
C THR A 927 11.43 -35.18 45.16
N GLY A 928 11.63 -34.31 44.17
CA GLY A 928 12.25 -34.68 42.88
C GLY A 928 13.78 -34.87 42.92
N SER A 929 14.49 -34.30 43.91
CA SER A 929 15.96 -34.36 43.97
C SER A 929 16.57 -34.18 45.37
N ARG A 930 15.77 -33.98 46.43
CA ARG A 930 16.28 -33.67 47.77
C ARG A 930 16.29 -34.91 48.66
N SER A 931 17.37 -35.08 49.42
CA SER A 931 17.42 -36.05 50.50
C SER A 931 16.92 -35.42 51.81
N LEU A 932 16.05 -36.13 52.55
CA LEU A 932 15.48 -35.66 53.82
C LEU A 932 16.02 -36.48 54.98
N LYS A 933 16.42 -35.82 56.07
CA LYS A 933 16.88 -36.49 57.30
C LYS A 933 15.79 -36.46 58.36
N LEU A 934 15.41 -37.63 58.87
CA LEU A 934 14.55 -37.71 60.05
C LEU A 934 15.40 -37.34 61.28
N HIS A 935 15.01 -36.29 61.99
CA HIS A 935 15.75 -35.80 63.16
C HIS A 935 15.11 -36.24 64.46
N GLN A 936 13.78 -36.14 64.55
CA GLN A 936 13.03 -36.45 65.76
C GLN A 936 11.61 -36.89 65.40
N LEU A 937 11.06 -37.81 66.18
CA LEU A 937 9.65 -38.19 66.12
C LEU A 937 9.00 -37.82 67.46
N SER A 938 7.81 -37.22 67.45
CA SER A 938 7.20 -36.70 68.68
C SER A 938 5.69 -36.78 68.62
N SER A 939 5.07 -37.42 69.61
CA SER A 939 3.62 -37.40 69.81
C SER A 939 3.18 -36.10 70.47
N VAL A 940 1.94 -35.70 70.21
CA VAL A 940 1.28 -34.61 70.93
C VAL A 940 0.27 -35.23 71.89
N GLY A 941 0.57 -35.21 73.20
CA GLY A 941 -0.30 -35.72 74.27
C GLY A 941 0.51 -36.18 75.48
N ASN A 942 0.02 -35.91 76.70
CA ASN A 942 0.74 -36.23 77.95
C ASN A 942 0.69 -37.73 78.32
N GLU A 943 -0.08 -38.55 77.61
CA GLU A 943 -0.43 -39.93 78.01
C GLU A 943 0.18 -41.03 77.13
N TRP A 944 0.97 -40.65 76.10
CA TRP A 944 1.50 -41.58 75.11
C TRP A 944 3.03 -41.50 75.05
N GLN A 945 3.70 -42.64 75.28
CA GLN A 945 5.14 -42.75 75.11
C GLN A 945 5.45 -43.50 73.81
N ILE A 946 6.11 -42.82 72.87
CA ILE A 946 6.65 -43.44 71.66
C ILE A 946 8.09 -43.85 71.93
N SER A 947 8.41 -45.11 71.66
CA SER A 947 9.78 -45.63 71.61
C SER A 947 10.01 -46.32 70.27
N LEU A 948 11.17 -46.10 69.66
CA LEU A 948 11.55 -46.81 68.43
C LEU A 948 11.85 -48.28 68.77
N ILE A 949 11.40 -49.23 67.93
CA ILE A 949 11.66 -50.67 68.15
C ILE A 949 13.11 -51.03 67.77
N GLU A 950 13.66 -50.34 66.77
CA GLU A 950 15.06 -50.43 66.31
C GLU A 950 15.76 -49.08 66.56
N SER A 951 17.10 -48.95 66.47
CA SER A 951 17.70 -47.61 66.58
C SER A 951 17.48 -46.81 65.28
N ILE A 952 17.37 -45.48 65.34
CA ILE A 952 17.20 -44.63 64.14
C ILE A 952 18.36 -44.86 63.14
N ASN A 953 19.54 -45.22 63.65
CA ASN A 953 20.73 -45.51 62.84
C ASN A 953 20.66 -46.87 62.14
N ASP A 954 19.94 -47.85 62.68
CA ASP A 954 19.75 -49.17 62.05
C ASP A 954 18.68 -49.12 60.93
N ILE A 955 17.65 -48.28 61.12
CA ILE A 955 16.60 -48.04 60.11
C ILE A 955 17.12 -47.18 58.95
N PHE A 956 18.00 -46.21 59.24
CA PHE A 956 18.61 -45.33 58.24
C PHE A 956 20.14 -45.51 58.20
N PRO A 957 20.68 -46.49 57.45
CA PRO A 957 22.13 -46.79 57.47
C PRO A 957 23.03 -45.63 56.98
N LEU A 958 22.46 -44.63 56.28
CA LEU A 958 23.15 -43.40 55.82
C LEU A 958 22.54 -42.11 56.40
N GLY A 959 21.55 -42.21 57.29
CA GLY A 959 20.89 -41.06 57.94
C GLY A 959 20.08 -40.13 57.01
N ASN A 960 19.87 -40.47 55.74
CA ASN A 960 19.18 -39.64 54.74
C ASN A 960 18.21 -40.49 53.89
N LEU A 961 16.99 -40.01 53.67
CA LEU A 961 15.99 -40.58 52.76
C LEU A 961 16.09 -39.90 51.39
N VAL A 962 16.54 -40.62 50.35
CA VAL A 962 16.79 -40.07 49.01
C VAL A 962 15.46 -39.80 48.26
N ALA A 963 15.47 -38.89 47.30
CA ALA A 963 14.32 -38.60 46.44
C ALA A 963 13.74 -39.88 45.80
N GLY A 964 12.42 -40.07 45.88
CA GLY A 964 11.71 -41.24 45.37
C GLY A 964 11.78 -42.50 46.25
N GLN A 965 12.57 -42.50 47.32
CA GLN A 965 12.74 -43.66 48.19
C GLN A 965 11.55 -43.82 49.15
N ALA A 966 11.09 -45.06 49.32
CA ALA A 966 10.11 -45.46 50.32
C ALA A 966 10.79 -46.26 51.43
N LEU A 967 10.42 -46.01 52.68
CA LEU A 967 10.96 -46.71 53.84
C LEU A 967 9.86 -46.99 54.85
N SER A 968 9.83 -48.20 55.40
CA SER A 968 8.94 -48.58 56.50
C SER A 968 9.71 -48.61 57.80
N CYS A 969 9.22 -47.94 58.83
CA CYS A 969 9.78 -47.99 60.18
C CYS A 969 8.73 -48.46 61.18
N PHE A 970 9.18 -49.20 62.20
CA PHE A 970 8.31 -49.77 63.22
C PHE A 970 8.52 -49.05 64.55
N LEU A 971 7.43 -48.47 65.05
CA LEU A 971 7.36 -47.72 66.29
C LEU A 971 6.57 -48.53 67.31
N LYS A 972 6.96 -48.40 68.58
CA LYS A 972 6.22 -48.94 69.70
C LYS A 972 5.51 -47.81 70.43
N LEU A 973 4.20 -47.93 70.53
CA LEU A 973 3.34 -47.03 71.29
C LEU A 973 2.88 -47.72 72.56
N LYS A 974 3.21 -47.16 73.72
CA LYS A 974 2.74 -47.64 75.02
C LYS A 974 1.60 -46.75 75.51
N VAL A 975 0.51 -47.38 75.94
CA VAL A 975 -0.72 -46.71 76.37
C VAL A 975 -0.68 -46.46 77.88
N GLY A 976 -0.81 -45.20 78.31
CA GLY A 976 -1.33 -44.86 79.65
C GLY A 976 -2.83 -45.10 79.68
N ALA A 977 -3.37 -45.61 80.79
CA ALA A 977 -4.67 -46.30 80.85
C ALA A 977 -5.92 -45.43 80.56
N SER A 978 -6.16 -45.04 79.30
CA SER A 978 -7.47 -44.66 78.73
C SER A 978 -7.29 -44.28 77.25
N VAL A 979 -8.00 -44.95 76.34
CA VAL A 979 -7.97 -44.64 74.89
C VAL A 979 -9.11 -43.68 74.55
N ILE A 980 -8.83 -42.64 73.74
CA ILE A 980 -9.61 -42.19 72.57
C ILE A 980 -8.73 -41.21 71.76
N LEU A 981 -8.52 -41.52 70.46
CA LEU A 981 -7.79 -40.75 69.42
C LEU A 981 -6.25 -40.62 69.54
N ILE A 982 -5.53 -41.29 68.64
CA ILE A 982 -4.08 -41.13 68.43
C ILE A 982 -3.84 -40.10 67.32
N HIS A 983 -3.21 -38.97 67.65
CA HIS A 983 -2.62 -38.05 66.66
C HIS A 983 -1.08 -38.20 66.67
N CYS A 984 -0.55 -39.07 65.81
CA CYS A 984 0.89 -39.18 65.61
C CYS A 984 1.37 -38.06 64.68
N ARG A 985 2.19 -37.14 65.19
CA ARG A 985 2.81 -36.08 64.38
C ARG A 985 4.29 -36.41 64.17
N CYS A 986 4.81 -36.08 62.99
CA CYS A 986 6.22 -36.29 62.70
C CYS A 986 6.88 -34.97 62.28
N SER A 987 8.05 -34.70 62.87
CA SER A 987 8.83 -33.49 62.62
C SER A 987 10.13 -33.85 61.90
N PHE A 988 10.23 -33.56 60.61
CA PHE A 988 11.47 -33.81 59.84
C PHE A 988 12.28 -32.54 59.73
N LEU A 989 13.62 -32.65 59.78
CA LEU A 989 14.51 -31.49 59.76
C LEU A 989 15.46 -31.60 58.58
N ALA A 990 15.34 -30.68 57.61
CA ALA A 990 16.24 -30.60 56.46
C ALA A 990 17.11 -29.36 56.56
N LYS A 991 18.40 -29.46 56.21
CA LYS A 991 19.29 -28.29 56.10
C LYS A 991 19.53 -27.96 54.64
N LYS A 992 19.30 -26.71 54.26
CA LYS A 992 19.78 -26.15 52.97
C LYS A 992 20.41 -24.79 53.27
N ASN A 993 21.67 -24.60 52.84
CA ASN A 993 22.42 -23.34 53.00
C ASN A 993 22.47 -22.82 54.45
N GLY A 994 22.70 -23.70 55.43
CA GLY A 994 22.82 -23.32 56.85
C GLY A 994 21.51 -23.05 57.59
N LEU A 995 20.37 -22.87 56.90
CA LEU A 995 19.06 -22.67 57.52
C LEU A 995 18.37 -24.02 57.81
N PRO A 996 17.87 -24.24 59.06
CA PRO A 996 17.08 -25.43 59.41
C PRO A 996 15.63 -25.30 58.91
N TRP A 997 15.13 -26.33 58.22
CA TRP A 997 13.73 -26.43 57.76
C TRP A 997 13.03 -27.51 58.57
N LEU A 998 11.95 -27.17 59.27
CA LEU A 998 11.11 -28.16 59.94
C LEU A 998 9.89 -28.48 59.08
N PHE A 999 9.60 -29.76 58.94
CA PHE A 999 8.41 -30.29 58.30
C PHE A 999 7.46 -30.81 59.37
N TYR A 1000 6.27 -30.24 59.46
CA TYR A 1000 5.24 -30.58 60.41
C TYR A 1000 4.11 -31.33 59.69
N MET A 1001 4.17 -32.67 59.74
CA MET A 1001 3.19 -33.57 59.11
C MET A 1001 2.16 -34.04 60.14
N HIS A 1002 0.88 -34.00 59.77
CA HIS A 1002 -0.25 -34.42 60.60
C HIS A 1002 -0.65 -35.86 60.35
#